data_AF-A0AAY4AJI5-F1
#
_entry.id   AF-A0AAY4AJI5-F1
#
_cell.length_a   1.000
_cell.length_b   1.000
_cell.length_c   1.000
_cell.angle_alpha   90.00
_cell.angle_beta   90.00
_cell.angle_gamma   90.00
#
_symmetry.space_group_name_H-M   'P 1'
#
loop_
_entity.id
_entity.type
_entity.pdbx_description
1 polymer ?
#
loop_
_entity_poly.entity_id
_entity_poly.type
_entity_poly.pdbx_seq_one_letter_code
_entity_poly.pdbx_strand_id
1 'polypeptide(L)'
;MSHTPPIWDNKWECFLGRMREKSPPETLRDPRSVGLGAERGSNGGEADSGSALKRSGPSDAIGSAEVASNCMAERFKVSKMSVEDGFMQDQRLPSERYPDTHPSTSTFSKSMESPDPWLTDKSIMAPLIAEYDRHIDEMTRQLHLSQLQMDDIKVKLETVIRENERLHLEQRESLERQVQSLSTVPGFEEGHVGDGVIQQNLKEQLDHAVMEKQWALDMWQAAVQELEQLHQLHQSMVNNGQAQASQRQQDMNQLLQVHHHAQKVQAANQKLEMANQQFLKTVAEQTSELEELRGQLRQAKLDLRTATAKVEEMTRLMQGFQEQLQTKEEDAAGARGREQASDRRLQQLQAALGQLESRLKAATQEAEQVRREQVTWERQVGELQGRCASLEDDKYEAIAKMRDSIQLAEEATLQKEQTLFREKQKTEELEKVKEAMKQFIQDAAVRTRKEVENVRKQYNVQIHRMAEELSALQLECADKESQIERSHRERKAVEEELGKMYREGLGGEPDYRKMEVLHQRCLNAERLKDDLQITLQSTQTKMKNMEMGYSEELSRCQEVVRSLQGVLASTRDNCGSVSEERLQLQQENQQLLKEMEELRKASLLAQRKAKEQVSHMEQEFSVKEHGLDARLRELEESRKSSSADLTRLLLAQQKTTKRWKEEARKLADIFEHKLGSLKGELQRQKQRSQELEIQLETDHEKIVEYERQMAEYQEKNNRLQRRLSQAEQRAATATQQLTFISQRKKTTSMVDLETL
;
A
#
# COMPACT_ATOMS: atom_id res chain seq x y z
N MET A 1 -64.10 -27.56 -31.27
CA MET A 1 -65.32 -28.18 -31.86
C MET A 1 -65.28 -29.69 -31.55
N SER A 2 -66.44 -30.37 -31.52
CA SER A 2 -66.69 -31.81 -31.79
C SER A 2 -65.54 -32.85 -31.75
N HIS A 3 -65.70 -34.07 -31.19
CA HIS A 3 -66.76 -34.66 -30.36
C HIS A 3 -66.24 -35.95 -29.66
N THR A 4 -66.93 -36.36 -28.60
CA THR A 4 -66.73 -37.50 -27.68
C THR A 4 -67.37 -38.84 -28.15
N PRO A 5 -67.27 -39.97 -27.41
CA PRO A 5 -66.09 -40.80 -27.08
C PRO A 5 -66.11 -42.16 -27.85
N PRO A 6 -66.77 -43.30 -27.50
CA PRO A 6 -67.11 -44.01 -26.22
C PRO A 6 -66.67 -45.53 -26.16
N ILE A 7 -67.11 -46.29 -25.12
CA ILE A 7 -67.22 -47.80 -25.03
C ILE A 7 -65.89 -48.59 -24.85
N TRP A 8 -65.57 -49.21 -23.69
CA TRP A 8 -65.98 -50.53 -23.08
C TRP A 8 -65.37 -51.76 -23.84
N ASP A 9 -65.03 -52.91 -23.24
CA ASP A 9 -65.74 -53.62 -22.15
C ASP A 9 -64.90 -54.59 -21.25
N ASN A 10 -65.55 -55.04 -20.18
CA ASN A 10 -65.17 -55.86 -19.02
C ASN A 10 -64.58 -57.29 -19.22
N LYS A 11 -63.68 -57.72 -18.30
CA LYS A 11 -63.82 -58.85 -17.32
C LYS A 11 -62.54 -59.03 -16.47
N TRP A 12 -62.57 -59.19 -15.12
CA TRP A 12 -62.96 -60.34 -14.26
C TRP A 12 -62.12 -61.61 -14.57
N GLU A 13 -61.42 -62.30 -13.63
CA GLU A 13 -61.57 -62.43 -12.17
C GLU A 13 -60.25 -62.53 -11.33
N CYS A 14 -60.37 -62.12 -10.05
CA CYS A 14 -59.79 -62.66 -8.79
C CYS A 14 -58.50 -63.53 -8.72
N PHE A 15 -57.54 -63.16 -7.85
CA PHE A 15 -57.42 -63.74 -6.49
C PHE A 15 -56.54 -62.89 -5.51
N LEU A 16 -56.48 -63.31 -4.23
CA LEU A 16 -55.90 -62.67 -3.03
C LEU A 16 -54.39 -62.28 -3.15
N GLY A 17 -53.84 -61.31 -2.40
CA GLY A 17 -54.43 -60.31 -1.47
C GLY A 17 -53.49 -59.89 -0.30
N ARG A 18 -53.72 -58.71 0.30
CA ARG A 18 -53.05 -58.11 1.50
C ARG A 18 -51.57 -57.68 1.31
N MET A 19 -51.05 -56.56 1.83
CA MET A 19 -51.59 -55.42 2.61
C MET A 19 -51.21 -54.10 1.86
N ARG A 20 -52.06 -53.06 1.73
CA ARG A 20 -52.49 -52.08 2.77
C ARG A 20 -51.25 -51.49 3.50
N GLU A 21 -50.74 -50.32 3.09
CA GLU A 21 -51.15 -48.97 3.52
C GLU A 21 -50.99 -48.72 5.06
N LYS A 22 -50.66 -47.52 5.56
CA LYS A 22 -50.77 -46.18 4.96
C LYS A 22 -49.74 -45.18 5.54
N SER A 23 -49.61 -44.02 4.90
CA SER A 23 -48.71 -42.91 5.28
C SER A 23 -49.38 -41.92 6.29
N PRO A 24 -48.97 -40.63 6.43
CA PRO A 24 -48.60 -40.00 7.71
C PRO A 24 -49.73 -39.11 8.28
N PRO A 25 -49.48 -38.09 9.15
CA PRO A 25 -48.96 -36.78 8.68
C PRO A 25 -48.08 -36.03 9.71
N GLU A 26 -47.86 -34.74 9.45
CA GLU A 26 -47.07 -33.76 10.23
C GLU A 26 -47.78 -33.31 11.53
N THR A 27 -47.05 -32.71 12.50
CA THR A 27 -47.32 -31.34 13.02
C THR A 27 -46.34 -30.84 14.09
N LEU A 28 -45.94 -29.56 13.92
CA LEU A 28 -45.60 -28.53 14.93
C LEU A 28 -45.43 -28.92 16.43
N ARG A 29 -44.24 -28.66 17.01
CA ARG A 29 -44.02 -27.59 18.02
C ARG A 29 -42.57 -27.43 18.50
N ASP A 30 -42.28 -26.19 18.89
CA ASP A 30 -41.15 -25.64 19.67
C ASP A 30 -41.77 -24.56 20.60
N PRO A 31 -41.12 -23.94 21.61
CA PRO A 31 -39.91 -24.29 22.39
C PRO A 31 -40.18 -24.41 23.92
N ARG A 32 -39.14 -24.74 24.73
CA ARG A 32 -38.71 -23.94 25.93
C ARG A 32 -37.59 -24.53 26.82
N SER A 33 -36.53 -23.75 26.99
CA SER A 33 -35.77 -23.44 28.23
C SER A 33 -35.45 -24.51 29.32
N VAL A 34 -34.16 -24.81 29.49
CA VAL A 34 -33.31 -24.55 30.69
C VAL A 34 -31.88 -24.32 30.15
N GLY A 35 -30.94 -23.50 30.66
CA GLY A 35 -30.84 -22.72 31.90
C GLY A 35 -29.61 -23.17 32.71
N LEU A 36 -28.91 -22.24 33.38
CA LEU A 36 -27.58 -22.44 34.04
C LEU A 36 -26.41 -22.63 33.04
N GLY A 37 -25.28 -21.92 33.10
CA GLY A 37 -24.92 -20.72 33.89
C GLY A 37 -23.91 -20.98 35.01
N ALA A 38 -22.64 -20.65 34.76
CA ALA A 38 -21.58 -20.54 35.78
C ALA A 38 -20.44 -19.63 35.30
N GLU A 39 -20.36 -18.40 35.82
CA GLU A 39 -19.18 -17.56 35.69
C GLU A 39 -18.15 -17.90 36.78
N ARG A 40 -16.86 -17.88 36.43
CA ARG A 40 -15.82 -17.32 37.31
C ARG A 40 -14.53 -17.01 36.54
N GLY A 41 -14.05 -15.78 36.64
CA GLY A 41 -12.68 -15.41 36.27
C GLY A 41 -11.86 -15.08 37.50
N SER A 42 -10.54 -15.19 37.42
CA SER A 42 -9.59 -14.49 38.31
C SER A 42 -8.18 -14.45 37.73
N ASN A 43 -7.63 -13.24 37.81
CA ASN A 43 -6.27 -12.77 37.58
C ASN A 43 -5.11 -13.77 37.78
N GLY A 44 -4.12 -13.67 36.88
CA GLY A 44 -2.79 -13.14 37.24
C GLY A 44 -1.77 -14.08 37.88
N GLY A 45 -0.56 -14.11 37.30
CA GLY A 45 0.60 -14.76 37.88
C GLY A 45 1.80 -14.74 36.93
N GLU A 46 2.77 -13.87 37.19
CA GLU A 46 4.11 -13.96 36.60
C GLU A 46 4.90 -15.07 37.33
N ALA A 47 5.71 -15.83 36.58
CA ALA A 47 6.73 -16.70 37.16
C ALA A 47 7.90 -16.87 36.17
N ASP A 48 9.05 -16.28 36.51
CA ASP A 48 10.32 -16.46 35.78
C ASP A 48 10.97 -17.81 36.15
N SER A 49 11.57 -18.49 35.17
CA SER A 49 12.43 -19.66 35.40
C SER A 49 13.37 -19.96 34.23
N GLY A 50 14.49 -19.24 34.17
CA GLY A 50 15.62 -19.63 33.31
C GLY A 50 16.22 -20.99 33.71
N SER A 51 16.67 -21.78 32.73
CA SER A 51 17.51 -22.96 32.95
C SER A 51 18.38 -23.24 31.72
N ALA A 52 19.70 -23.11 31.88
CA ALA A 52 20.66 -23.27 30.80
C ALA A 52 21.28 -24.68 30.79
N LEU A 53 21.55 -25.24 29.62
CA LEU A 53 22.41 -26.42 29.49
C LEU A 53 23.21 -26.40 28.18
N LYS A 54 24.52 -26.60 28.31
CA LYS A 54 25.51 -26.64 27.20
C LYS A 54 25.90 -28.08 26.88
N ARG A 55 26.08 -28.39 25.58
CA ARG A 55 27.00 -29.38 24.96
C ARG A 55 26.73 -29.35 23.44
N SER A 56 27.62 -28.77 22.62
CA SER A 56 28.85 -29.36 22.02
C SER A 56 28.56 -30.38 20.90
N GLY A 57 28.91 -30.06 19.64
CA GLY A 57 28.78 -30.91 18.44
C GLY A 57 29.93 -31.91 18.26
N PRO A 58 30.47 -32.20 17.04
CA PRO A 58 30.27 -31.52 15.74
C PRO A 58 29.93 -32.50 14.58
N SER A 59 30.38 -32.20 13.35
CA SER A 59 30.34 -33.01 12.09
C SER A 59 28.96 -33.15 11.39
N ASP A 60 28.87 -33.12 10.05
CA ASP A 60 29.88 -32.72 9.05
C ASP A 60 29.27 -32.15 7.75
N ALA A 61 30.11 -31.55 6.91
CA ALA A 61 29.73 -30.73 5.77
C ALA A 61 29.37 -31.48 4.47
N ILE A 62 28.42 -30.92 3.71
CA ILE A 62 28.30 -30.81 2.23
C ILE A 62 27.14 -29.81 1.96
N GLY A 63 27.19 -28.84 1.05
CA GLY A 63 28.30 -28.43 0.18
C GLY A 63 27.83 -27.92 -1.20
N SER A 64 27.34 -26.68 -1.28
CA SER A 64 27.14 -25.92 -2.54
C SER A 64 27.07 -24.41 -2.28
N ALA A 65 27.68 -23.61 -3.17
CA ALA A 65 27.75 -22.14 -3.11
C ALA A 65 26.35 -21.49 -3.33
N GLU A 66 26.00 -20.35 -2.74
CA GLU A 66 26.65 -19.01 -2.72
C GLU A 66 26.77 -18.32 -4.08
N VAL A 67 26.00 -17.24 -4.25
CA VAL A 67 26.33 -16.10 -5.12
C VAL A 67 25.99 -14.81 -4.37
N ALA A 68 27.03 -13.99 -4.15
CA ALA A 68 27.09 -12.53 -3.92
C ALA A 68 25.80 -11.71 -3.65
N SER A 69 25.82 -10.66 -2.80
CA SER A 69 26.83 -10.20 -1.82
C SER A 69 26.21 -9.13 -0.90
N ASN A 70 26.74 -8.97 0.32
CA ASN A 70 26.34 -7.91 1.26
C ASN A 70 27.17 -6.63 1.06
N CYS A 71 26.54 -5.45 1.25
CA CYS A 71 27.26 -4.24 1.70
C CYS A 71 26.33 -3.10 2.17
N MET A 72 25.80 -3.17 3.40
CA MET A 72 25.29 -1.98 4.12
C MET A 72 25.22 -2.21 5.64
N ALA A 73 26.12 -1.53 6.38
CA ALA A 73 25.83 -0.80 7.63
C ALA A 73 27.14 -0.46 8.38
N GLU A 74 27.41 0.81 8.64
CA GLU A 74 27.62 1.31 10.01
C GLU A 74 27.80 2.84 10.08
N ARG A 75 26.96 3.51 10.88
CA ARG A 75 27.42 4.40 11.96
C ARG A 75 26.26 4.87 12.84
N PHE A 76 26.32 4.50 14.12
CA PHE A 76 25.47 5.08 15.17
C PHE A 76 26.04 6.43 15.65
N LYS A 77 25.16 7.39 15.97
CA LYS A 77 24.84 7.75 17.37
C LYS A 77 23.75 8.83 17.46
N VAL A 78 23.00 8.79 18.56
CA VAL A 78 22.01 9.79 18.97
C VAL A 78 22.31 10.17 20.43
N SER A 79 22.03 11.43 20.76
CA SER A 79 21.80 12.16 22.04
C SER A 79 21.91 11.41 23.39
N LYS A 80 22.06 12.06 24.57
CA LYS A 80 21.35 13.29 25.02
C LYS A 80 21.87 13.79 26.40
N MET A 81 21.69 15.09 26.70
CA MET A 81 21.63 15.73 28.04
C MET A 81 22.91 15.71 28.94
N SER A 82 23.39 16.81 29.55
CA SER A 82 22.87 17.64 30.69
C SER A 82 23.16 16.99 32.07
N VAL A 83 23.56 17.69 33.15
CA VAL A 83 23.68 19.15 33.46
C VAL A 83 24.60 19.36 34.71
N GLU A 84 24.95 20.62 35.07
CA GLU A 84 25.57 21.05 36.38
C GLU A 84 27.00 20.54 36.72
N ASP A 85 27.87 21.21 37.50
CA ASP A 85 28.04 22.65 37.84
C ASP A 85 29.46 22.91 38.43
N GLY A 86 29.91 24.17 38.58
CA GLY A 86 30.96 24.56 39.55
C GLY A 86 32.34 25.05 39.05
N PHE A 87 32.60 26.36 39.27
CA PHE A 87 33.83 27.10 39.63
C PHE A 87 35.20 26.38 39.79
N MET A 88 36.38 26.99 39.55
CA MET A 88 36.80 28.40 39.66
C MET A 88 38.04 28.70 38.75
N GLN A 89 38.23 29.96 38.32
CA GLN A 89 39.50 30.69 37.97
C GLN A 89 40.64 30.01 37.13
N ASP A 90 41.38 30.70 36.25
CA ASP A 90 41.63 32.15 36.15
C ASP A 90 42.04 32.65 34.72
N GLN A 91 42.05 33.99 34.55
CA GLN A 91 42.78 34.80 33.56
C GLN A 91 42.56 34.67 32.02
N ARG A 92 41.89 35.70 31.46
CA ARG A 92 42.21 36.55 30.28
C ARG A 92 42.72 35.91 28.95
N LEU A 93 42.30 36.34 27.74
CA LEU A 93 41.26 37.26 27.23
C LEU A 93 41.14 37.03 25.70
N PRO A 94 39.94 36.96 25.06
CA PRO A 94 39.83 36.60 23.64
C PRO A 94 39.09 37.61 22.73
N SER A 95 39.16 37.32 21.42
CA SER A 95 38.23 37.68 20.32
C SER A 95 38.36 39.05 19.63
N GLU A 96 38.75 39.00 18.36
CA GLU A 96 38.24 39.92 17.33
C GLU A 96 36.81 39.52 16.89
N ARG A 97 36.07 40.44 16.27
CA ARG A 97 34.91 40.17 15.39
C ARG A 97 34.74 41.29 14.36
N TYR A 98 34.39 40.89 13.14
CA TYR A 98 33.75 41.70 12.09
C TYR A 98 32.26 41.24 11.97
N PRO A 99 31.29 42.04 11.45
CA PRO A 99 31.28 42.45 10.04
C PRO A 99 30.68 43.83 9.65
N ASP A 100 31.01 44.24 8.42
CA ASP A 100 30.39 45.16 7.44
C ASP A 100 29.17 46.05 7.77
N THR A 101 29.21 47.28 7.21
CA THR A 101 28.02 47.95 6.61
C THR A 101 28.45 48.88 5.45
N HIS A 102 27.52 49.20 4.52
CA HIS A 102 27.77 50.01 3.31
C HIS A 102 27.36 51.53 3.48
N PRO A 103 27.04 52.37 2.45
CA PRO A 103 27.90 53.53 2.18
C PRO A 103 27.19 54.89 1.86
N SER A 104 28.00 55.87 1.43
CA SER A 104 27.67 56.98 0.48
C SER A 104 26.92 58.24 0.94
N THR A 105 27.67 59.37 0.98
CA THR A 105 27.34 60.74 0.48
C THR A 105 26.01 61.42 0.87
N SER A 106 25.98 62.69 1.31
CA SER A 106 26.50 63.83 0.52
C SER A 106 26.86 65.12 1.30
N THR A 107 27.71 65.93 0.66
CA THR A 107 27.94 67.40 0.76
C THR A 107 26.77 68.29 1.26
N PHE A 108 26.96 69.51 1.78
CA PHE A 108 28.08 70.48 1.87
C PHE A 108 27.86 71.29 3.19
N SER A 109 28.84 71.75 3.97
CA SER A 109 29.74 72.86 3.64
C SER A 109 30.66 73.29 4.80
N LYS A 110 31.60 74.19 4.47
CA LYS A 110 32.47 75.02 5.32
C LYS A 110 33.75 74.35 5.87
N SER A 111 34.83 75.10 5.73
CA SER A 111 36.21 74.73 6.02
C SER A 111 36.55 74.81 7.50
N MET A 112 37.26 73.80 7.99
CA MET A 112 38.20 73.91 9.09
C MET A 112 39.36 72.95 8.80
N GLU A 113 40.59 73.30 9.17
CA GLU A 113 41.76 72.49 8.80
C GLU A 113 41.71 71.09 9.42
N SER A 114 42.22 70.09 8.69
CA SER A 114 42.52 68.78 9.26
C SER A 114 43.61 68.93 10.31
N PRO A 115 43.37 68.59 11.60
CA PRO A 115 44.41 68.67 12.61
C PRO A 115 45.58 67.75 12.25
N ASP A 116 46.80 68.26 12.41
CA ASP A 116 48.03 67.57 12.01
C ASP A 116 48.21 66.21 12.72
N PRO A 117 48.97 65.26 12.14
CA PRO A 117 49.02 63.86 12.59
C PRO A 117 49.45 63.60 14.05
N TRP A 118 49.96 64.61 14.77
CA TRP A 118 50.33 64.51 16.18
C TRP A 118 49.13 64.58 17.14
N LEU A 119 47.98 65.08 16.70
CA LEU A 119 46.74 65.14 17.49
C LEU A 119 45.96 63.81 17.55
N THR A 120 46.23 62.88 16.63
CA THR A 120 45.61 61.54 16.59
C THR A 120 46.50 60.43 17.15
N ASP A 121 47.80 60.68 17.38
CA ASP A 121 48.69 59.70 18.00
C ASP A 121 48.55 59.71 19.54
N LYS A 122 47.95 58.63 20.07
CA LYS A 122 47.77 58.43 21.52
C LYS A 122 49.08 58.36 22.29
N SER A 123 50.21 58.02 21.65
CA SER A 123 51.53 57.99 22.30
C SER A 123 52.11 59.38 22.56
N ILE A 124 51.68 60.40 21.80
CA ILE A 124 52.13 61.79 21.92
C ILE A 124 51.12 62.60 22.77
N MET A 125 49.82 62.41 22.54
CA MET A 125 48.77 63.12 23.28
C MET A 125 48.71 62.75 24.77
N ALA A 126 48.92 61.49 25.15
CA ALA A 126 48.79 61.09 26.56
C ALA A 126 49.87 61.70 27.49
N PRO A 127 51.17 61.72 27.12
CA PRO A 127 52.18 62.47 27.88
C PRO A 127 51.91 63.97 27.92
N LEU A 128 51.46 64.56 26.79
CA LEU A 128 51.22 66.01 26.71
C LEU A 128 50.04 66.44 27.60
N ILE A 129 48.95 65.66 27.62
CA ILE A 129 47.84 65.85 28.57
C ILE A 129 48.35 65.75 30.01
N ALA A 130 49.15 64.73 30.34
CA ALA A 130 49.69 64.56 31.69
C ALA A 130 50.62 65.71 32.13
N GLU A 131 51.35 66.34 31.20
CA GLU A 131 52.12 67.57 31.50
C GLU A 131 51.22 68.81 31.66
N TYR A 132 50.14 68.94 30.86
CA TYR A 132 49.15 70.01 31.05
C TYR A 132 48.39 69.87 32.36
N ASP A 133 47.94 68.67 32.73
CA ASP A 133 47.29 68.38 34.01
C ASP A 133 48.23 68.71 35.18
N ARG A 134 49.51 68.29 35.10
CA ARG A 134 50.54 68.62 36.09
C ARG A 134 50.82 70.14 36.17
N HIS A 135 50.71 70.86 35.07
CA HIS A 135 50.83 72.33 35.03
C HIS A 135 49.59 73.01 35.62
N ILE A 136 48.39 72.45 35.42
CA ILE A 136 47.14 72.93 36.02
C ILE A 136 47.19 72.72 37.55
N ASP A 137 47.64 71.55 38.02
CA ASP A 137 47.86 71.29 39.44
C ASP A 137 48.86 72.27 40.06
N GLU A 138 50.01 72.50 39.42
CA GLU A 138 51.03 73.44 39.92
C GLU A 138 50.50 74.88 39.95
N MET A 139 49.82 75.35 38.91
CA MET A 139 49.16 76.67 38.93
C MET A 139 48.08 76.77 40.00
N THR A 140 47.36 75.68 40.29
CA THR A 140 46.36 75.61 41.35
C THR A 140 46.99 75.67 42.74
N ARG A 141 48.16 75.03 42.93
CA ARG A 141 48.97 75.17 44.16
C ARG A 141 49.50 76.58 44.33
N GLN A 142 49.99 77.22 43.27
CA GLN A 142 50.47 78.60 43.31
C GLN A 142 49.34 79.60 43.61
N LEU A 143 48.13 79.38 43.07
CA LEU A 143 46.94 80.13 43.44
C LEU A 143 46.57 79.96 44.92
N HIS A 144 46.57 78.73 45.45
CA HIS A 144 46.34 78.48 46.87
C HIS A 144 47.40 79.15 47.77
N LEU A 145 48.67 79.09 47.38
CA LEU A 145 49.75 79.75 48.13
C LEU A 145 49.60 81.28 48.11
N SER A 146 49.20 81.84 46.97
CA SER A 146 48.92 83.29 46.83
C SER A 146 47.69 83.72 47.64
N GLN A 147 46.65 82.87 47.72
CA GLN A 147 45.48 83.11 48.57
C GLN A 147 45.86 83.13 50.05
N LEU A 148 46.63 82.15 50.52
CA LEU A 148 47.15 82.11 51.89
C LEU A 148 48.03 83.33 52.22
N GLN A 149 48.85 83.80 51.28
CA GLN A 149 49.62 85.04 51.43
C GLN A 149 48.71 86.28 51.49
N MET A 150 47.64 86.34 50.69
CA MET A 150 46.67 87.43 50.74
C MET A 150 45.91 87.47 52.06
N ASP A 151 45.53 86.33 52.63
CA ASP A 151 44.87 86.26 53.94
C ASP A 151 45.81 86.65 55.09
N ASP A 152 47.08 86.24 55.06
CA ASP A 152 48.11 86.69 56.01
C ASP A 152 48.38 88.22 55.91
N ILE A 153 48.47 88.75 54.68
CA ILE A 153 48.57 90.20 54.44
C ILE A 153 47.33 90.92 54.96
N LYS A 154 46.13 90.35 54.80
CA LYS A 154 44.88 90.93 55.30
C LYS A 154 44.85 90.99 56.83
N VAL A 155 45.24 89.92 57.53
CA VAL A 155 45.36 89.90 59.00
C VAL A 155 46.40 90.92 59.50
N LYS A 156 47.50 91.09 58.76
CA LYS A 156 48.49 92.15 59.03
C LYS A 156 47.91 93.55 58.82
N LEU A 157 47.14 93.77 57.77
CA LEU A 157 46.44 95.04 57.51
C LEU A 157 45.43 95.37 58.62
N GLU A 158 44.61 94.39 59.03
CA GLU A 158 43.66 94.49 60.15
C GLU A 158 44.38 94.73 61.50
N THR A 159 45.66 94.40 61.63
CA THR A 159 46.49 94.72 62.80
C THR A 159 47.02 96.15 62.73
N VAL A 160 47.54 96.58 61.58
CA VAL A 160 47.98 97.97 61.35
C VAL A 160 46.83 98.96 61.49
N ILE A 161 45.61 98.63 61.05
CA ILE A 161 44.43 99.49 61.20
C ILE A 161 44.14 99.74 62.69
N ARG A 162 44.07 98.70 63.53
CA ARG A 162 43.84 98.82 64.98
C ARG A 162 44.95 99.62 65.68
N GLU A 163 46.20 99.48 65.24
CA GLU A 163 47.31 100.26 65.80
C GLU A 163 47.30 101.73 65.34
N ASN A 164 46.81 102.00 64.13
CA ASN A 164 46.62 103.37 63.62
C ASN A 164 45.42 104.08 64.30
N GLU A 165 44.32 103.36 64.57
CA GLU A 165 43.21 103.84 65.41
C GLU A 165 43.70 104.20 66.84
N ARG A 166 44.57 103.35 67.42
CA ARG A 166 45.23 103.59 68.71
C ARG A 166 46.09 104.85 68.69
N LEU A 167 46.91 105.03 67.65
CA LEU A 167 47.76 106.22 67.47
C LEU A 167 46.95 107.50 67.21
N HIS A 168 45.83 107.42 66.48
CA HIS A 168 44.94 108.56 66.28
C HIS A 168 44.24 109.02 67.57
N LEU A 169 43.94 108.10 68.49
CA LEU A 169 43.46 108.45 69.84
C LEU A 169 44.56 109.15 70.66
N GLU A 170 45.79 108.63 70.65
CA GLU A 170 46.93 109.26 71.33
C GLU A 170 47.26 110.67 70.79
N GLN A 171 47.20 110.86 69.46
CA GLN A 171 47.36 112.18 68.84
C GLN A 171 46.25 113.15 69.24
N ARG A 172 45.00 112.68 69.35
CA ARG A 172 43.86 113.51 69.73
C ARG A 172 43.99 114.01 71.17
N GLU A 173 44.35 113.14 72.11
CA GLU A 173 44.65 113.58 73.48
C GLU A 173 45.88 114.49 73.56
N SER A 174 46.87 114.35 72.66
CA SER A 174 48.03 115.24 72.61
C SER A 174 47.67 116.67 72.17
N LEU A 175 46.67 116.82 71.28
CA LEU A 175 46.21 118.13 70.82
C LEU A 175 45.31 118.83 71.85
N GLU A 176 44.42 118.10 72.52
CA GLU A 176 43.57 118.66 73.58
C GLU A 176 44.39 119.19 74.77
N ARG A 177 45.59 118.65 75.02
CA ARG A 177 46.55 119.13 76.02
C ARG A 177 47.32 120.39 75.62
N GLN A 178 47.35 120.78 74.35
CA GLN A 178 48.06 121.98 73.87
C GLN A 178 47.16 123.23 73.74
N VAL A 179 45.83 123.05 73.70
CA VAL A 179 44.87 124.16 73.50
C VAL A 179 44.54 124.92 74.81
N GLN A 180 45.04 124.46 75.97
CA GLN A 180 44.76 125.07 77.27
C GLN A 180 45.82 126.09 77.76
N SER A 181 46.74 126.53 76.89
CA SER A 181 47.78 127.52 77.26
C SER A 181 47.80 128.76 76.37
N LEU A 182 47.52 129.91 77.01
CA LEU A 182 47.72 131.31 76.59
C LEU A 182 46.63 132.02 75.75
N SER A 183 46.50 133.32 76.02
CA SER A 183 45.63 134.33 75.37
C SER A 183 46.04 135.75 75.84
N THR A 184 45.55 136.80 75.17
CA THR A 184 45.61 138.24 75.57
C THR A 184 46.97 138.95 75.28
N VAL A 185 47.20 139.97 74.41
CA VAL A 185 46.52 141.28 74.05
C VAL A 185 46.99 142.45 74.96
N PRO A 186 47.19 143.75 74.54
CA PRO A 186 47.61 144.37 73.24
C PRO A 186 48.51 145.66 73.39
N GLY A 187 48.61 146.50 72.33
CA GLY A 187 48.81 147.99 72.40
C GLY A 187 50.26 148.52 72.48
N PHE A 188 50.55 149.84 72.42
CA PHE A 188 49.89 151.06 71.84
C PHE A 188 50.87 152.28 72.03
N GLU A 189 50.62 153.43 71.37
CA GLU A 189 51.00 154.81 71.79
C GLU A 189 52.52 155.20 71.77
N GLU A 190 53.01 156.46 71.74
CA GLU A 190 52.46 157.82 71.46
C GLU A 190 53.62 158.79 71.07
N GLY A 191 53.35 160.07 70.71
CA GLY A 191 54.43 161.09 70.73
C GLY A 191 54.31 162.38 69.89
N HIS A 192 53.66 163.40 70.44
CA HIS A 192 53.74 164.86 70.17
C HIS A 192 55.16 165.40 69.81
N VAL A 193 55.40 166.56 69.14
CA VAL A 193 54.93 167.97 69.34
C VAL A 193 55.15 168.80 68.04
N GLY A 194 54.38 169.89 67.81
CA GLY A 194 54.90 171.07 67.08
C GLY A 194 54.01 171.69 65.98
N ASP A 195 53.29 172.77 66.31
CA ASP A 195 52.37 173.46 65.39
C ASP A 195 53.10 174.39 64.39
N GLY A 196 53.52 173.79 63.27
CA GLY A 196 54.16 174.45 62.13
C GLY A 196 54.60 173.45 61.05
N VAL A 197 54.94 172.23 61.45
CA VAL A 197 55.29 171.12 60.53
C VAL A 197 54.05 170.46 59.91
N ILE A 198 52.89 170.62 60.55
CA ILE A 198 51.61 170.00 60.18
C ILE A 198 51.23 170.27 58.71
N GLN A 199 51.49 171.49 58.22
CA GLN A 199 51.10 171.90 56.86
C GLN A 199 51.97 171.28 55.75
N GLN A 200 53.14 170.73 56.08
CA GLN A 200 53.98 169.96 55.14
C GLN A 200 53.68 168.46 55.23
N ASN A 201 53.51 167.93 56.45
CA ASN A 201 53.25 166.50 56.68
C ASN A 201 51.94 166.02 56.00
N LEU A 202 50.88 166.82 56.03
CA LEU A 202 49.61 166.53 55.36
C LEU A 202 49.72 166.38 53.83
N LYS A 203 50.77 166.93 53.21
CA LYS A 203 50.98 166.81 51.76
C LYS A 203 51.64 165.48 51.40
N GLU A 204 52.66 165.09 52.16
CA GLU A 204 53.37 163.82 51.99
C GLU A 204 52.46 162.61 52.27
N GLN A 205 51.56 162.70 53.25
CA GLN A 205 50.51 161.69 53.49
C GLN A 205 49.56 161.50 52.29
N LEU A 206 49.23 162.58 51.57
CA LEU A 206 48.31 162.52 50.43
C LEU A 206 48.93 161.79 49.24
N ASP A 207 50.20 162.06 48.92
CA ASP A 207 50.92 161.42 47.82
C ASP A 207 51.12 159.91 48.09
N HIS A 208 51.39 159.52 49.35
CA HIS A 208 51.43 158.11 49.75
C HIS A 208 50.07 157.42 49.59
N ALA A 209 48.97 158.03 50.05
CA ALA A 209 47.63 157.46 49.90
C ALA A 209 47.20 157.32 48.42
N VAL A 210 47.66 158.21 47.52
CA VAL A 210 47.44 158.09 46.07
C VAL A 210 48.22 156.91 45.48
N MET A 211 49.47 156.71 45.91
CA MET A 211 50.27 155.54 45.49
C MET A 211 49.69 154.22 45.98
N GLU A 212 49.26 154.14 47.24
CA GLU A 212 48.59 152.95 47.80
C GLU A 212 47.27 152.64 47.08
N LYS A 213 46.46 153.67 46.78
CA LYS A 213 45.25 153.52 45.96
C LYS A 213 45.57 152.97 44.58
N GLN A 214 46.62 153.46 43.92
CA GLN A 214 46.99 152.99 42.58
C GLN A 214 47.47 151.53 42.62
N TRP A 215 48.34 151.18 43.57
CA TRP A 215 48.77 149.80 43.79
C TRP A 215 47.60 148.86 44.10
N ALA A 216 46.64 149.30 44.92
CA ALA A 216 45.43 148.53 45.20
C ALA A 216 44.52 148.35 43.98
N LEU A 217 44.45 149.33 43.08
CA LEU A 217 43.72 149.20 41.81
C LEU A 217 44.40 148.22 40.83
N ASP A 218 45.72 148.27 40.73
CA ASP A 218 46.50 147.38 39.87
C ASP A 218 46.41 145.93 40.39
N MET A 219 46.54 145.73 41.71
CA MET A 219 46.32 144.43 42.37
C MET A 219 44.88 143.92 42.22
N TRP A 220 43.88 144.82 42.24
CA TRP A 220 42.48 144.46 42.00
C TRP A 220 42.24 144.05 40.55
N GLN A 221 42.83 144.75 39.56
CA GLN A 221 42.76 144.34 38.16
C GLN A 221 43.40 142.97 37.92
N ALA A 222 44.56 142.70 38.54
CA ALA A 222 45.19 141.38 38.50
C ALA A 222 44.28 140.29 39.11
N ALA A 223 43.67 140.56 40.28
CA ALA A 223 42.74 139.64 40.91
C ALA A 223 41.47 139.37 40.06
N VAL A 224 40.95 140.39 39.35
CA VAL A 224 39.83 140.22 38.40
C VAL A 224 40.25 139.36 37.21
N GLN A 225 41.44 139.56 36.64
CA GLN A 225 41.95 138.75 35.52
C GLN A 225 42.22 137.29 35.92
N GLU A 226 42.73 137.04 37.14
CA GLU A 226 42.88 135.68 37.67
C GLU A 226 41.52 135.02 37.95
N LEU A 227 40.55 135.75 38.51
CA LEU A 227 39.18 135.25 38.68
C LEU A 227 38.52 134.90 37.34
N GLU A 228 38.75 135.69 36.28
CA GLU A 228 38.18 135.44 34.96
C GLU A 228 38.89 134.27 34.23
N GLN A 229 40.21 134.12 34.38
CA GLN A 229 40.95 132.92 33.95
C GLN A 229 40.47 131.66 34.69
N LEU A 230 40.32 131.73 36.02
CA LEU A 230 39.80 130.63 36.84
C LEU A 230 38.35 130.29 36.47
N HIS A 231 37.53 131.28 36.12
CA HIS A 231 36.17 131.06 35.65
C HIS A 231 36.15 130.35 34.28
N GLN A 232 37.01 130.75 33.34
CA GLN A 232 37.15 130.09 32.04
C GLN A 232 37.68 128.65 32.19
N LEU A 233 38.68 128.43 33.06
CA LEU A 233 39.17 127.08 33.39
C LEU A 233 38.10 126.23 34.06
N HIS A 234 37.30 126.79 34.97
CA HIS A 234 36.19 126.08 35.61
C HIS A 234 35.09 125.72 34.61
N GLN A 235 34.67 126.65 33.74
CA GLN A 235 33.72 126.35 32.66
C GLN A 235 34.27 125.27 31.73
N SER A 236 35.55 125.32 31.35
CA SER A 236 36.20 124.30 30.52
C SER A 236 36.21 122.93 31.20
N MET A 237 36.56 122.87 32.49
CA MET A 237 36.53 121.65 33.31
C MET A 237 35.12 121.07 33.44
N VAL A 238 34.10 121.90 33.68
CA VAL A 238 32.69 121.49 33.75
C VAL A 238 32.22 120.95 32.39
N ASN A 239 32.46 121.68 31.31
CA ASN A 239 32.08 121.27 29.95
C ASN A 239 32.74 119.95 29.54
N ASN A 240 34.04 119.78 29.81
CA ASN A 240 34.78 118.57 29.51
C ASN A 240 34.33 117.39 30.40
N GLY A 241 34.09 117.63 31.69
CA GLY A 241 33.50 116.64 32.60
C GLY A 241 32.10 116.17 32.17
N GLN A 242 31.26 117.10 31.70
CA GLN A 242 29.91 116.82 31.20
C GLN A 242 29.91 116.13 29.83
N ALA A 243 30.87 116.44 28.96
CA ALA A 243 31.14 115.67 27.74
C ALA A 243 31.58 114.23 28.06
N GLN A 244 32.52 114.04 29.00
CA GLN A 244 32.95 112.71 29.43
C GLN A 244 31.83 111.92 30.12
N ALA A 245 30.96 112.56 30.89
CA ALA A 245 29.79 111.91 31.49
C ALA A 245 28.80 111.46 30.40
N SER A 246 28.57 112.30 29.39
CA SER A 246 27.71 111.98 28.24
C SER A 246 28.28 110.81 27.43
N GLN A 247 29.59 110.82 27.16
CA GLN A 247 30.28 109.70 26.49
C GLN A 247 30.19 108.41 27.30
N ARG A 248 30.49 108.44 28.60
CA ARG A 248 30.36 107.26 29.49
C ARG A 248 28.92 106.72 29.53
N GLN A 249 27.90 107.59 29.49
CA GLN A 249 26.50 107.15 29.42
C GLN A 249 26.17 106.53 28.05
N GLN A 250 26.71 107.08 26.96
CA GLN A 250 26.56 106.53 25.61
C GLN A 250 27.27 105.16 25.47
N ASP A 251 28.45 105.00 26.04
CA ASP A 251 29.20 103.74 26.05
C ASP A 251 28.52 102.69 26.94
N MET A 252 28.00 103.08 28.11
CA MET A 252 27.18 102.22 28.98
C MET A 252 25.91 101.74 28.24
N ASN A 253 25.22 102.65 27.53
CA ASN A 253 24.05 102.30 26.74
C ASN A 253 24.40 101.33 25.59
N GLN A 254 25.55 101.51 24.92
CA GLN A 254 26.05 100.56 23.92
C GLN A 254 26.39 99.20 24.54
N LEU A 255 27.05 99.17 25.71
CA LEU A 255 27.40 97.93 26.41
C LEU A 255 26.15 97.14 26.80
N LEU A 256 25.11 97.81 27.30
CA LEU A 256 23.80 97.21 27.60
C LEU A 256 23.11 96.68 26.33
N GLN A 257 23.20 97.39 25.21
CA GLN A 257 22.69 96.89 23.92
C GLN A 257 23.46 95.65 23.45
N VAL A 258 24.79 95.65 23.52
CA VAL A 258 25.63 94.49 23.15
C VAL A 258 25.32 93.29 24.04
N HIS A 259 25.19 93.50 25.36
CA HIS A 259 24.80 92.44 26.30
C HIS A 259 23.42 91.86 25.98
N HIS A 260 22.43 92.70 25.66
CA HIS A 260 21.10 92.25 25.25
C HIS A 260 21.10 91.48 23.92
N HIS A 261 21.97 91.85 22.97
CA HIS A 261 22.17 91.07 21.74
C HIS A 261 22.87 89.73 22.01
N ALA A 262 23.87 89.70 22.89
CA ALA A 262 24.53 88.46 23.29
C ALA A 262 23.55 87.47 23.96
N GLN A 263 22.69 87.94 24.88
CA GLN A 263 21.62 87.13 25.48
C GLN A 263 20.65 86.58 24.41
N LYS A 264 20.24 87.39 23.44
CA LYS A 264 19.38 86.96 22.31
C LYS A 264 20.05 85.88 21.46
N VAL A 265 21.34 86.03 21.14
CA VAL A 265 22.12 85.04 20.38
C VAL A 265 22.27 83.74 21.18
N GLN A 266 22.59 83.82 22.47
CA GLN A 266 22.69 82.65 23.35
C GLN A 266 21.37 81.87 23.43
N ALA A 267 20.24 82.57 23.62
CA ALA A 267 18.91 81.96 23.66
C ALA A 267 18.45 81.41 22.30
N ALA A 268 18.94 81.96 21.19
CA ALA A 268 18.71 81.41 19.85
C ALA A 268 19.57 80.15 19.61
N ASN A 269 20.84 80.16 20.04
CA ASN A 269 21.75 79.03 19.92
C ASN A 269 21.27 77.83 20.75
N GLN A 270 20.84 78.04 22.00
CA GLN A 270 20.22 76.99 22.82
C GLN A 270 18.98 76.36 22.17
N LYS A 271 18.16 77.16 21.45
CA LYS A 271 17.01 76.63 20.70
C LYS A 271 17.44 75.81 19.48
N LEU A 272 18.51 76.20 18.80
CA LEU A 272 19.10 75.43 17.69
C LEU A 272 19.76 74.13 18.18
N GLU A 273 20.43 74.15 19.33
CA GLU A 273 20.99 72.96 19.99
C GLU A 273 19.88 71.97 20.36
N MET A 274 18.81 72.43 21.00
CA MET A 274 17.63 71.60 21.32
C MET A 274 16.95 71.05 20.05
N ALA A 275 16.82 71.85 18.99
CA ALA A 275 16.28 71.38 17.72
C ALA A 275 17.19 70.34 17.04
N ASN A 276 18.50 70.54 17.03
CA ASN A 276 19.48 69.58 16.49
C ASN A 276 19.47 68.27 17.29
N GLN A 277 19.35 68.31 18.62
CA GLN A 277 19.19 67.11 19.45
C GLN A 277 17.90 66.36 19.10
N GLN A 278 16.78 67.07 18.87
CA GLN A 278 15.53 66.47 18.42
C GLN A 278 15.67 65.83 17.02
N PHE A 279 16.28 66.53 16.06
CA PHE A 279 16.52 65.98 14.72
C PHE A 279 17.41 64.72 14.78
N LEU A 280 18.53 64.76 15.51
CA LEU A 280 19.41 63.60 15.70
C LEU A 280 18.66 62.42 16.32
N LYS A 281 17.79 62.67 17.31
CA LYS A 281 16.94 61.62 17.90
C LYS A 281 15.97 61.03 16.87
N THR A 282 15.25 61.86 16.10
CA THR A 282 14.33 61.35 15.05
C THR A 282 15.05 60.60 13.93
N VAL A 283 16.29 60.98 13.59
CA VAL A 283 17.12 60.28 12.61
C VAL A 283 17.60 58.93 13.16
N ALA A 284 17.99 58.87 14.44
CA ALA A 284 18.35 57.61 15.11
C ALA A 284 17.16 56.64 15.20
N GLU A 285 15.97 57.15 15.53
CA GLU A 285 14.72 56.38 15.55
C GLU A 285 14.41 55.84 14.14
N GLN A 286 14.39 56.69 13.11
CA GLN A 286 14.13 56.27 11.72
C GLN A 286 15.18 55.29 11.16
N THR A 287 16.46 55.43 11.54
CA THR A 287 17.49 54.46 11.12
C THR A 287 17.28 53.09 11.79
N SER A 288 16.87 53.06 13.07
CA SER A 288 16.53 51.81 13.75
C SER A 288 15.30 51.12 13.15
N GLU A 289 14.23 51.87 12.82
CA GLU A 289 13.05 51.34 12.11
C GLU A 289 13.43 50.78 10.72
N LEU A 290 14.28 51.49 9.97
CA LEU A 290 14.76 51.03 8.66
C LEU A 290 15.62 49.76 8.79
N GLU A 291 16.43 49.62 9.84
CA GLU A 291 17.22 48.42 10.09
C GLU A 291 16.36 47.22 10.51
N GLU A 292 15.32 47.44 11.32
CA GLU A 292 14.35 46.41 11.69
C GLU A 292 13.57 45.94 10.45
N LEU A 293 13.03 46.86 9.65
CA LEU A 293 12.33 46.53 8.40
C LEU A 293 13.25 45.81 7.40
N ARG A 294 14.53 46.18 7.31
CA ARG A 294 15.56 45.44 6.55
C ARG A 294 15.82 44.05 7.15
N GLY A 295 15.69 43.87 8.46
CA GLY A 295 15.73 42.58 9.16
C GLY A 295 14.53 41.69 8.81
N GLN A 296 13.32 42.20 9.00
CA GLN A 296 12.07 41.52 8.65
C GLN A 296 12.03 41.10 7.17
N LEU A 297 12.49 41.97 6.25
CA LEU A 297 12.59 41.65 4.81
C LEU A 297 13.64 40.57 4.51
N ARG A 298 14.74 40.48 5.27
CA ARG A 298 15.71 39.40 5.16
C ARG A 298 15.12 38.07 5.63
N GLN A 299 14.39 38.08 6.76
CA GLN A 299 13.73 36.89 7.30
C GLN A 299 12.66 36.37 6.34
N ALA A 300 11.74 37.22 5.87
CA ALA A 300 10.70 36.83 4.92
C ALA A 300 11.28 36.25 3.60
N LYS A 301 12.46 36.74 3.15
CA LYS A 301 13.19 36.18 2.00
C LYS A 301 13.90 34.85 2.29
N LEU A 302 14.15 34.49 3.55
CA LEU A 302 14.59 33.15 3.93
C LEU A 302 13.38 32.22 4.01
N ASP A 303 12.34 32.62 4.72
CA ASP A 303 11.10 31.84 4.89
C ASP A 303 10.50 31.44 3.54
N LEU A 304 10.38 32.40 2.61
CA LEU A 304 9.92 32.15 1.23
C LEU A 304 10.76 31.09 0.52
N ARG A 305 12.10 31.15 0.61
CA ARG A 305 12.98 30.13 -0.01
C ARG A 305 12.76 28.75 0.61
N THR A 306 12.58 28.66 1.93
CA THR A 306 12.28 27.36 2.58
C THR A 306 10.90 26.82 2.18
N ALA A 307 9.92 27.70 1.93
CA ALA A 307 8.61 27.31 1.42
C ALA A 307 8.70 26.83 -0.03
N THR A 308 9.44 27.53 -0.90
CA THR A 308 9.69 27.11 -2.30
C THR A 308 10.38 25.74 -2.34
N ALA A 309 11.45 25.53 -1.56
CA ALA A 309 12.14 24.25 -1.51
C ALA A 309 11.22 23.08 -1.10
N LYS A 310 10.36 23.28 -0.09
CA LYS A 310 9.34 22.28 0.33
C LYS A 310 8.30 22.01 -0.76
N VAL A 311 7.91 23.03 -1.54
CA VAL A 311 7.00 22.85 -2.69
C VAL A 311 7.68 22.05 -3.80
N GLU A 312 8.96 22.30 -4.09
CA GLU A 312 9.73 21.51 -5.07
C GLU A 312 9.92 20.05 -4.63
N GLU A 313 10.20 19.80 -3.34
CA GLU A 313 10.29 18.46 -2.77
C GLU A 313 8.94 17.73 -2.87
N MET A 314 7.83 18.39 -2.52
CA MET A 314 6.50 17.79 -2.64
C MET A 314 6.06 17.60 -4.10
N THR A 315 6.53 18.45 -5.02
CA THR A 315 6.33 18.27 -6.47
C THR A 315 7.09 17.05 -6.99
N ARG A 316 8.38 16.89 -6.60
CA ARG A 316 9.18 15.70 -6.90
C ARG A 316 8.56 14.42 -6.31
N LEU A 317 7.99 14.49 -5.11
CA LEU A 317 7.26 13.38 -4.49
C LEU A 317 6.00 13.00 -5.28
N MET A 318 5.20 13.97 -5.73
CA MET A 318 4.03 13.69 -6.59
C MET A 318 4.42 13.10 -7.94
N GLN A 319 5.52 13.56 -8.55
CA GLN A 319 6.04 13.00 -9.81
C GLN A 319 6.43 11.52 -9.61
N GLY A 320 7.19 11.20 -8.57
CA GLY A 320 7.53 9.80 -8.23
C GLY A 320 6.30 8.93 -7.95
N PHE A 321 5.24 9.46 -7.35
CA PHE A 321 3.97 8.73 -7.19
C PHE A 321 3.20 8.56 -8.51
N GLN A 322 3.27 9.51 -9.44
CA GLN A 322 2.68 9.37 -10.78
C GLN A 322 3.42 8.31 -11.62
N GLU A 323 4.76 8.29 -11.57
CA GLU A 323 5.60 7.27 -12.21
C GLU A 323 5.33 5.87 -11.63
N GLN A 324 5.16 5.76 -10.30
CA GLN A 324 4.76 4.52 -9.63
C GLN A 324 3.33 4.08 -10.00
N LEU A 325 2.39 5.01 -10.20
CA LEU A 325 1.05 4.69 -10.68
C LEU A 325 1.08 4.19 -12.14
N GLN A 326 1.79 4.89 -13.04
CA GLN A 326 1.92 4.51 -14.44
C GLN A 326 2.56 3.12 -14.60
N THR A 327 3.67 2.87 -13.91
CA THR A 327 4.32 1.54 -13.93
C THR A 327 3.43 0.44 -13.33
N LYS A 328 2.55 0.76 -12.36
CA LYS A 328 1.55 -0.19 -11.85
C LYS A 328 0.36 -0.41 -12.80
N GLU A 329 -0.04 0.60 -13.57
CA GLU A 329 -1.02 0.46 -14.65
C GLU A 329 -0.46 -0.38 -15.80
N GLU A 330 0.82 -0.20 -16.17
CA GLU A 330 1.53 -1.02 -17.16
C GLU A 330 1.72 -2.46 -16.69
N ASP A 331 2.14 -2.69 -15.44
CA ASP A 331 2.20 -4.02 -14.81
C ASP A 331 0.83 -4.72 -14.87
N ALA A 332 -0.24 -4.00 -14.53
CA ALA A 332 -1.61 -4.52 -14.53
C ALA A 332 -2.14 -4.78 -15.94
N ALA A 333 -1.81 -3.94 -16.92
CA ALA A 333 -2.12 -4.17 -18.34
C ALA A 333 -1.38 -5.40 -18.88
N GLY A 334 -0.09 -5.55 -18.55
CA GLY A 334 0.71 -6.73 -18.88
C GLY A 334 0.20 -8.00 -18.20
N ALA A 335 -0.28 -7.92 -16.95
CA ALA A 335 -0.92 -9.03 -16.26
C ALA A 335 -2.23 -9.45 -16.94
N ARG A 336 -3.14 -8.51 -17.23
CA ARG A 336 -4.38 -8.75 -17.98
C ARG A 336 -4.11 -9.31 -19.39
N GLY A 337 -3.03 -8.88 -20.04
CA GLY A 337 -2.59 -9.43 -21.32
C GLY A 337 -2.18 -10.90 -21.23
N ARG A 338 -1.45 -11.29 -20.18
CA ARG A 338 -1.09 -12.69 -19.89
C ARG A 338 -2.31 -13.54 -19.52
N GLU A 339 -3.23 -12.99 -18.73
CA GLU A 339 -4.51 -13.60 -18.36
C GLU A 339 -5.36 -13.91 -19.62
N GLN A 340 -5.62 -12.90 -20.46
CA GLN A 340 -6.35 -13.09 -21.73
C GLN A 340 -5.68 -14.08 -22.70
N ALA A 341 -4.35 -14.17 -22.70
CA ALA A 341 -3.63 -15.17 -23.49
C ALA A 341 -3.82 -16.60 -22.92
N SER A 342 -3.87 -16.72 -21.59
CA SER A 342 -4.21 -17.95 -20.88
C SER A 342 -5.65 -18.39 -21.16
N ASP A 343 -6.61 -17.47 -21.09
CA ASP A 343 -8.03 -17.72 -21.35
C ASP A 343 -8.26 -18.22 -22.79
N ARG A 344 -7.63 -17.58 -23.78
CA ARG A 344 -7.69 -18.03 -25.19
C ARG A 344 -7.14 -19.45 -25.34
N ARG A 345 -6.06 -19.78 -24.64
CA ARG A 345 -5.48 -21.14 -24.63
C ARG A 345 -6.41 -22.14 -23.92
N LEU A 346 -7.05 -21.74 -22.83
CA LEU A 346 -8.01 -22.56 -22.08
C LEU A 346 -9.28 -22.83 -22.92
N GLN A 347 -9.81 -21.82 -23.62
CA GLN A 347 -10.91 -21.98 -24.59
C GLN A 347 -10.55 -22.92 -25.74
N GLN A 348 -9.33 -22.81 -26.29
CA GLN A 348 -8.83 -23.74 -27.32
C GLN A 348 -8.74 -25.18 -26.79
N LEU A 349 -8.24 -25.39 -25.57
CA LEU A 349 -8.18 -26.71 -24.94
C LEU A 349 -9.57 -27.27 -24.62
N GLN A 350 -10.51 -26.45 -24.17
CA GLN A 350 -11.91 -26.84 -23.96
C GLN A 350 -12.59 -27.25 -25.28
N ALA A 351 -12.36 -26.50 -26.37
CA ALA A 351 -12.87 -26.86 -27.69
C ALA A 351 -12.28 -28.18 -28.20
N ALA A 352 -10.97 -28.40 -28.01
CA ALA A 352 -10.31 -29.65 -28.35
C ALA A 352 -10.82 -30.84 -27.52
N LEU A 353 -11.06 -30.65 -26.21
CA LEU A 353 -11.67 -31.66 -25.34
C LEU A 353 -13.09 -32.01 -25.81
N GLY A 354 -13.93 -31.02 -26.13
CA GLY A 354 -15.28 -31.25 -26.68
C GLY A 354 -15.28 -32.02 -28.01
N GLN A 355 -14.27 -31.81 -28.87
CA GLN A 355 -14.06 -32.58 -30.10
C GLN A 355 -13.57 -34.01 -29.83
N LEU A 356 -12.74 -34.23 -28.82
CA LEU A 356 -12.31 -35.58 -28.42
C LEU A 356 -13.44 -36.35 -27.74
N GLU A 357 -14.25 -35.70 -26.91
CA GLU A 357 -15.45 -36.29 -26.30
C GLU A 357 -16.49 -36.72 -27.34
N SER A 358 -16.77 -35.91 -28.35
CA SER A 358 -17.74 -36.27 -29.39
C SER A 358 -17.24 -37.42 -30.27
N ARG A 359 -15.95 -37.44 -30.61
CA ARG A 359 -15.30 -38.57 -31.29
C ARG A 359 -15.31 -39.85 -30.43
N LEU A 360 -15.06 -39.74 -29.12
CA LEU A 360 -15.14 -40.88 -28.21
C LEU A 360 -16.57 -41.42 -28.12
N LYS A 361 -17.57 -40.54 -28.00
CA LYS A 361 -19.00 -40.93 -27.97
C LYS A 361 -19.39 -41.68 -29.25
N ALA A 362 -19.00 -41.18 -30.44
CA ALA A 362 -19.22 -41.87 -31.71
C ALA A 362 -18.54 -43.25 -31.74
N ALA A 363 -17.24 -43.34 -31.43
CA ALA A 363 -16.50 -44.60 -31.40
C ALA A 363 -17.07 -45.61 -30.40
N THR A 364 -17.60 -45.16 -29.25
CA THR A 364 -18.30 -46.06 -28.32
C THR A 364 -19.64 -46.57 -28.86
N GLN A 365 -20.39 -45.75 -29.60
CA GLN A 365 -21.65 -46.17 -30.23
C GLN A 365 -21.40 -47.17 -31.37
N GLU A 366 -20.37 -46.94 -32.19
CA GLU A 366 -19.88 -47.88 -33.21
C GLU A 366 -19.45 -49.21 -32.57
N ALA A 367 -18.63 -49.16 -31.51
CA ALA A 367 -18.18 -50.35 -30.80
C ALA A 367 -19.32 -51.10 -30.07
N GLU A 368 -20.41 -50.42 -29.67
CA GLU A 368 -21.63 -51.08 -29.21
C GLU A 368 -22.44 -51.68 -30.37
N GLN A 369 -22.54 -51.02 -31.52
CA GLN A 369 -23.22 -51.56 -32.71
C GLN A 369 -22.53 -52.86 -33.17
N VAL A 370 -21.20 -52.86 -33.32
CA VAL A 370 -20.43 -54.06 -33.68
C VAL A 370 -20.64 -55.19 -32.68
N ARG A 371 -20.75 -54.90 -31.36
CA ARG A 371 -21.08 -55.91 -30.34
C ARG A 371 -22.51 -56.44 -30.47
N ARG A 372 -23.50 -55.61 -30.83
CA ARG A 372 -24.87 -56.06 -31.12
C ARG A 372 -24.92 -56.97 -32.35
N GLU A 373 -24.19 -56.60 -33.40
CA GLU A 373 -24.07 -57.38 -34.64
C GLU A 373 -23.36 -58.72 -34.38
N GLN A 374 -22.24 -58.71 -33.64
CA GLN A 374 -21.54 -59.92 -33.18
C GLN A 374 -22.51 -60.89 -32.48
N VAL A 375 -23.28 -60.43 -31.49
CA VAL A 375 -24.26 -61.27 -30.78
C VAL A 375 -25.37 -61.80 -31.70
N THR A 376 -25.70 -61.09 -32.80
CA THR A 376 -26.64 -61.65 -33.79
C THR A 376 -26.01 -62.72 -34.68
N TRP A 377 -24.73 -62.58 -35.05
CA TRP A 377 -23.99 -63.60 -35.80
C TRP A 377 -23.69 -64.84 -34.95
N GLU A 378 -23.29 -64.67 -33.69
CA GLU A 378 -23.08 -65.78 -32.73
C GLU A 378 -24.36 -66.60 -32.56
N ARG A 379 -25.53 -65.96 -32.49
CA ARG A 379 -26.83 -66.66 -32.46
C ARG A 379 -27.09 -67.44 -33.74
N GLN A 380 -26.88 -66.85 -34.92
CA GLN A 380 -27.06 -67.54 -36.20
C GLN A 380 -26.10 -68.73 -36.36
N VAL A 381 -24.85 -68.60 -35.92
CA VAL A 381 -23.87 -69.70 -35.89
C VAL A 381 -24.35 -70.81 -34.96
N GLY A 382 -24.84 -70.48 -33.76
CA GLY A 382 -25.43 -71.46 -32.83
C GLY A 382 -26.67 -72.16 -33.38
N GLU A 383 -27.57 -71.43 -34.06
CA GLU A 383 -28.74 -72.01 -34.75
C GLU A 383 -28.32 -72.95 -35.88
N LEU A 384 -27.30 -72.60 -36.66
CA LEU A 384 -26.77 -73.46 -37.73
C LEU A 384 -26.07 -74.70 -37.16
N GLN A 385 -25.27 -74.56 -36.10
CA GLN A 385 -24.66 -75.69 -35.39
C GLN A 385 -25.72 -76.65 -34.83
N GLY A 386 -26.79 -76.13 -34.22
CA GLY A 386 -27.92 -76.96 -33.76
C GLY A 386 -28.61 -77.72 -34.88
N ARG A 387 -28.82 -77.07 -36.05
CA ARG A 387 -29.38 -77.74 -37.24
C ARG A 387 -28.43 -78.78 -37.83
N CYS A 388 -27.12 -78.55 -37.80
CA CYS A 388 -26.14 -79.55 -38.23
C CYS A 388 -26.17 -80.78 -37.32
N ALA A 389 -26.20 -80.58 -35.99
CA ALA A 389 -26.30 -81.66 -35.01
C ALA A 389 -27.57 -82.49 -35.20
N SER A 390 -28.76 -81.87 -35.30
CA SER A 390 -30.00 -82.61 -35.56
C SER A 390 -29.96 -83.38 -36.88
N LEU A 391 -29.37 -82.80 -37.93
CA LEU A 391 -29.17 -83.48 -39.22
C LEU A 391 -28.07 -84.55 -39.20
N GLU A 392 -27.30 -84.68 -38.13
CA GLU A 392 -26.38 -85.80 -37.90
C GLU A 392 -27.09 -86.90 -37.09
N ASP A 393 -27.84 -86.53 -36.04
CA ASP A 393 -28.72 -87.44 -35.30
C ASP A 393 -29.75 -88.13 -36.21
N ASP A 394 -30.44 -87.38 -37.08
CA ASP A 394 -31.37 -87.90 -38.09
C ASP A 394 -30.70 -88.94 -39.02
N LYS A 395 -29.42 -88.72 -39.39
CA LYS A 395 -28.66 -89.67 -40.22
C LYS A 395 -28.29 -90.92 -39.41
N TYR A 396 -27.86 -90.76 -38.16
CA TYR A 396 -27.54 -91.90 -37.30
C TYR A 396 -28.78 -92.75 -37.01
N GLU A 397 -29.94 -92.14 -36.77
CA GLU A 397 -31.21 -92.83 -36.59
C GLU A 397 -31.67 -93.53 -37.88
N ALA A 398 -31.52 -92.90 -39.05
CA ALA A 398 -31.79 -93.52 -40.34
C ALA A 398 -30.84 -94.71 -40.63
N ILE A 399 -29.56 -94.61 -40.27
CA ILE A 399 -28.58 -95.69 -40.39
C ILE A 399 -28.90 -96.83 -39.41
N ALA A 400 -29.39 -96.53 -38.20
CA ALA A 400 -29.86 -97.54 -37.25
C ALA A 400 -31.08 -98.29 -37.82
N LYS A 401 -32.14 -97.57 -38.21
CA LYS A 401 -33.34 -98.14 -38.85
C LYS A 401 -33.00 -98.99 -40.09
N MET A 402 -32.02 -98.57 -40.88
CA MET A 402 -31.51 -99.35 -42.02
C MET A 402 -30.81 -100.64 -41.58
N ARG A 403 -29.97 -100.61 -40.54
CA ARG A 403 -29.32 -101.81 -39.98
C ARG A 403 -30.34 -102.78 -39.40
N ASP A 404 -31.32 -102.29 -38.64
CA ASP A 404 -32.41 -103.10 -38.08
C ASP A 404 -33.23 -103.76 -39.21
N SER A 405 -33.51 -103.01 -40.28
CA SER A 405 -34.19 -103.52 -41.48
C SER A 405 -33.37 -104.58 -42.23
N ILE A 406 -32.04 -104.45 -42.27
CA ILE A 406 -31.12 -105.45 -42.83
C ILE A 406 -31.10 -106.70 -41.96
N GLN A 407 -31.00 -106.57 -40.63
CA GLN A 407 -31.04 -107.70 -39.70
C GLN A 407 -32.36 -108.48 -39.82
N LEU A 408 -33.51 -107.79 -39.87
CA LEU A 408 -34.80 -108.44 -40.10
C LEU A 408 -34.88 -109.14 -41.46
N ALA A 409 -34.21 -108.62 -42.50
CA ALA A 409 -34.12 -109.29 -43.79
C ALA A 409 -33.20 -110.53 -43.75
N GLU A 410 -32.07 -110.47 -43.02
CA GLU A 410 -31.14 -111.58 -42.79
C GLU A 410 -31.77 -112.69 -41.92
N GLU A 411 -32.55 -112.33 -40.91
CA GLU A 411 -33.38 -113.28 -40.14
C GLU A 411 -34.44 -113.94 -41.03
N ALA A 412 -35.10 -113.18 -41.90
CA ALA A 412 -36.10 -113.70 -42.83
C ALA A 412 -35.50 -114.63 -43.90
N THR A 413 -34.30 -114.34 -44.42
CA THR A 413 -33.60 -115.27 -45.33
C THR A 413 -33.13 -116.51 -44.59
N LEU A 414 -32.59 -116.40 -43.38
CA LEU A 414 -32.19 -117.55 -42.56
C LEU A 414 -33.39 -118.45 -42.22
N GLN A 415 -34.54 -117.87 -41.85
CA GLN A 415 -35.78 -118.63 -41.62
C GLN A 415 -36.25 -119.36 -42.89
N LYS A 416 -36.20 -118.69 -44.05
CA LYS A 416 -36.49 -119.30 -45.36
C LYS A 416 -35.53 -120.44 -45.71
N GLU A 417 -34.23 -120.28 -45.44
CA GLU A 417 -33.26 -121.36 -45.67
C GLU A 417 -33.50 -122.55 -44.75
N GLN A 418 -33.88 -122.32 -43.48
CA GLN A 418 -34.28 -123.40 -42.59
C GLN A 418 -35.56 -124.13 -43.07
N THR A 419 -36.55 -123.43 -43.63
CA THR A 419 -37.74 -124.11 -44.19
C THR A 419 -37.39 -124.89 -45.45
N LEU A 420 -36.56 -124.35 -46.35
CA LEU A 420 -36.04 -125.05 -47.53
C LEU A 420 -35.17 -126.28 -47.16
N PHE A 421 -34.42 -126.23 -46.06
CA PHE A 421 -33.68 -127.40 -45.57
C PHE A 421 -34.63 -128.49 -45.03
N ARG A 422 -35.65 -128.11 -44.24
CA ARG A 422 -36.70 -129.05 -43.78
C ARG A 422 -37.46 -129.65 -44.96
N GLU A 423 -37.76 -128.86 -45.99
CA GLU A 423 -38.39 -129.33 -47.23
C GLU A 423 -37.50 -130.34 -47.96
N LYS A 424 -36.21 -130.02 -48.19
CA LYS A 424 -35.24 -130.95 -48.79
C LYS A 424 -35.11 -132.26 -48.01
N GLN A 425 -35.04 -132.20 -46.68
CA GLN A 425 -35.03 -133.40 -45.86
C GLN A 425 -36.31 -134.24 -46.09
N LYS A 426 -37.48 -133.60 -46.20
CA LYS A 426 -38.74 -134.31 -46.49
C LYS A 426 -38.82 -134.86 -47.91
N THR A 427 -38.25 -134.19 -48.92
CA THR A 427 -38.18 -134.76 -50.28
C THR A 427 -37.19 -135.92 -50.37
N GLU A 428 -36.06 -135.86 -49.67
CA GLU A 428 -35.14 -137.01 -49.53
C GLU A 428 -35.77 -138.19 -48.79
N GLU A 429 -36.49 -137.95 -47.69
CA GLU A 429 -37.26 -138.99 -47.00
C GLU A 429 -38.33 -139.60 -47.91
N LEU A 430 -39.01 -138.78 -48.73
CA LEU A 430 -39.98 -139.26 -49.71
C LEU A 430 -39.35 -140.08 -50.85
N GLU A 431 -38.18 -139.70 -51.36
CA GLU A 431 -37.46 -140.53 -52.35
C GLU A 431 -36.98 -141.85 -51.74
N LYS A 432 -36.42 -141.84 -50.52
CA LYS A 432 -36.05 -143.07 -49.79
C LYS A 432 -37.27 -144.00 -49.59
N VAL A 433 -38.44 -143.44 -49.29
CA VAL A 433 -39.70 -144.21 -49.19
C VAL A 433 -40.19 -144.70 -50.56
N LYS A 434 -40.08 -143.91 -51.64
CA LYS A 434 -40.37 -144.36 -53.01
C LYS A 434 -39.44 -145.50 -53.45
N GLU A 435 -38.16 -145.44 -53.07
CA GLU A 435 -37.16 -146.47 -53.35
C GLU A 435 -37.44 -147.76 -52.57
N ALA A 436 -37.73 -147.66 -51.27
CA ALA A 436 -38.19 -148.78 -50.46
C ALA A 436 -39.49 -149.40 -51.02
N MET A 437 -40.42 -148.59 -51.53
CA MET A 437 -41.65 -149.06 -52.18
C MET A 437 -41.36 -149.77 -53.51
N LYS A 438 -40.45 -149.23 -54.36
CA LYS A 438 -39.98 -149.90 -55.58
C LYS A 438 -39.36 -151.27 -55.25
N GLN A 439 -38.51 -151.32 -54.23
CA GLN A 439 -37.91 -152.57 -53.73
C GLN A 439 -38.99 -153.54 -53.24
N PHE A 440 -39.94 -153.10 -52.42
CA PHE A 440 -41.04 -153.94 -51.92
C PHE A 440 -41.91 -154.51 -53.05
N ILE A 441 -42.23 -153.71 -54.08
CA ILE A 441 -42.96 -154.15 -55.28
C ILE A 441 -42.15 -155.19 -56.06
N GLN A 442 -40.82 -154.98 -56.20
CA GLN A 442 -39.93 -155.93 -56.87
C GLN A 442 -39.80 -157.24 -56.09
N ASP A 443 -39.69 -157.16 -54.76
CA ASP A 443 -39.69 -158.30 -53.84
C ASP A 443 -41.00 -159.09 -53.91
N ALA A 444 -42.14 -158.41 -53.90
CA ALA A 444 -43.45 -159.04 -54.08
C ALA A 444 -43.54 -159.73 -55.44
N ALA A 445 -43.12 -159.08 -56.53
CA ALA A 445 -43.08 -159.66 -57.87
C ALA A 445 -42.08 -160.83 -58.01
N VAL A 446 -41.09 -160.95 -57.13
CA VAL A 446 -40.20 -162.12 -57.02
C VAL A 446 -40.86 -163.23 -56.20
N ARG A 447 -41.52 -162.90 -55.08
CA ARG A 447 -42.28 -163.86 -54.25
C ARG A 447 -43.41 -164.52 -55.04
N THR A 448 -44.26 -163.74 -55.72
CA THR A 448 -45.35 -164.28 -56.55
C THR A 448 -44.82 -165.14 -57.71
N ARG A 449 -43.69 -164.78 -58.33
CA ARG A 449 -43.03 -165.66 -59.32
C ARG A 449 -42.57 -166.98 -58.69
N LYS A 450 -41.93 -166.93 -57.52
CA LYS A 450 -41.46 -168.12 -56.77
C LYS A 450 -42.62 -169.01 -56.28
N GLU A 451 -43.75 -168.42 -55.91
CA GLU A 451 -44.98 -169.12 -55.56
C GLU A 451 -45.58 -169.83 -56.77
N VAL A 452 -45.69 -169.17 -57.94
CA VAL A 452 -46.10 -169.79 -59.20
C VAL A 452 -45.14 -170.93 -59.61
N GLU A 453 -43.83 -170.75 -59.43
CA GLU A 453 -42.83 -171.80 -59.68
C GLU A 453 -43.02 -173.02 -58.74
N ASN A 454 -43.36 -172.78 -57.47
CA ASN A 454 -43.62 -173.83 -56.49
C ASN A 454 -44.94 -174.57 -56.77
N VAL A 455 -45.99 -173.86 -57.17
CA VAL A 455 -47.28 -174.45 -57.58
C VAL A 455 -47.11 -175.30 -58.84
N ARG A 456 -46.32 -174.85 -59.82
CA ARG A 456 -45.92 -175.67 -60.99
C ARG A 456 -45.21 -176.95 -60.56
N LYS A 457 -44.26 -176.86 -59.61
CA LYS A 457 -43.57 -178.04 -59.07
C LYS A 457 -44.52 -179.00 -58.35
N GLN A 458 -45.47 -178.49 -57.56
CA GLN A 458 -46.47 -179.32 -56.88
C GLN A 458 -47.33 -180.11 -57.89
N TYR A 459 -47.85 -179.46 -58.93
CA TYR A 459 -48.61 -180.17 -59.97
C TYR A 459 -47.75 -181.17 -60.76
N ASN A 460 -46.49 -180.85 -61.08
CA ASN A 460 -45.60 -181.81 -61.74
C ASN A 460 -45.33 -183.06 -60.87
N VAL A 461 -45.10 -182.89 -59.57
CA VAL A 461 -44.95 -184.01 -58.62
C VAL A 461 -46.24 -184.82 -58.52
N GLN A 462 -47.42 -184.17 -58.52
CA GLN A 462 -48.71 -184.86 -58.52
C GLN A 462 -48.94 -185.69 -59.79
N ILE A 463 -48.49 -185.20 -60.96
CA ILE A 463 -48.53 -185.94 -62.23
C ILE A 463 -47.61 -187.17 -62.19
N HIS A 464 -46.39 -187.04 -61.68
CA HIS A 464 -45.47 -188.18 -61.53
C HIS A 464 -46.02 -189.23 -60.58
N ARG A 465 -46.55 -188.80 -59.43
CA ARG A 465 -47.14 -189.67 -58.42
C ARG A 465 -48.30 -190.52 -58.96
N MET A 466 -49.19 -189.94 -59.77
CA MET A 466 -50.27 -190.68 -60.41
C MET A 466 -49.78 -191.70 -61.47
N ALA A 467 -48.59 -191.53 -62.04
CA ALA A 467 -47.97 -192.51 -62.94
C ALA A 467 -47.27 -193.65 -62.17
N GLU A 468 -46.66 -193.34 -61.02
CA GLU A 468 -46.06 -194.31 -60.11
C GLU A 468 -47.12 -195.19 -59.43
N GLU A 469 -48.23 -194.60 -58.96
CA GLU A 469 -49.34 -195.34 -58.33
C GLU A 469 -50.02 -196.32 -59.32
N LEU A 470 -50.08 -196.01 -60.61
CA LEU A 470 -50.57 -196.91 -61.68
C LEU A 470 -49.65 -198.11 -61.96
N SER A 471 -48.35 -198.01 -61.68
CA SER A 471 -47.38 -199.09 -61.92
C SER A 471 -47.12 -199.93 -60.68
N ALA A 472 -47.20 -199.35 -59.47
CA ALA A 472 -47.10 -200.07 -58.21
C ALA A 472 -48.23 -201.12 -58.04
N LEU A 473 -49.47 -200.76 -58.38
CA LEU A 473 -50.64 -201.65 -58.26
C LEU A 473 -50.60 -202.90 -59.16
N GLN A 474 -49.71 -202.95 -60.17
CA GLN A 474 -49.51 -204.15 -60.98
C GLN A 474 -48.50 -205.14 -60.35
N LEU A 475 -47.66 -204.65 -59.42
CA LEU A 475 -46.58 -205.42 -58.80
C LEU A 475 -46.96 -205.95 -57.40
N GLU A 476 -47.75 -205.18 -56.63
CA GLU A 476 -48.13 -205.55 -55.26
C GLU A 476 -48.99 -206.83 -55.17
N CYS A 477 -49.58 -207.28 -56.29
CA CYS A 477 -50.27 -208.57 -56.38
C CYS A 477 -49.33 -209.79 -56.33
N ALA A 478 -48.02 -209.63 -56.60
CA ALA A 478 -47.07 -210.75 -56.66
C ALA A 478 -46.38 -211.03 -55.31
N ASP A 479 -46.03 -210.00 -54.55
CA ASP A 479 -45.18 -210.17 -53.35
C ASP A 479 -45.92 -210.66 -52.09
N LYS A 480 -47.26 -210.57 -52.05
CA LYS A 480 -48.06 -210.92 -50.86
C LYS A 480 -47.96 -212.40 -50.45
N GLU A 481 -47.57 -213.30 -51.35
CA GLU A 481 -47.38 -214.73 -51.06
C GLU A 481 -46.05 -215.03 -50.33
N SER A 482 -45.06 -214.12 -50.40
CA SER A 482 -43.67 -214.38 -49.97
C SER A 482 -43.39 -214.06 -48.49
N GLN A 483 -44.20 -213.20 -47.86
CA GLN A 483 -43.75 -212.41 -46.70
C GLN A 483 -43.90 -213.08 -45.31
N ILE A 484 -44.36 -214.34 -45.23
CA ILE A 484 -44.71 -214.99 -43.94
C ILE A 484 -43.50 -215.60 -43.20
N GLU A 485 -42.39 -215.93 -43.88
CA GLU A 485 -41.46 -216.95 -43.37
C GLU A 485 -40.40 -216.55 -42.31
N ARG A 486 -39.93 -215.28 -42.24
CA ARG A 486 -38.55 -215.01 -41.71
C ARG A 486 -38.39 -214.00 -40.56
N SER A 487 -39.46 -213.68 -39.83
CA SER A 487 -39.51 -212.73 -38.71
C SER A 487 -38.75 -213.14 -37.41
N HIS A 488 -37.74 -214.01 -37.48
CA HIS A 488 -37.27 -214.78 -36.32
C HIS A 488 -35.90 -214.38 -35.73
N ARG A 489 -35.01 -213.65 -36.43
CA ARG A 489 -33.56 -213.64 -36.10
C ARG A 489 -32.89 -212.27 -35.87
N GLU A 490 -33.59 -211.33 -35.28
CA GLU A 490 -33.01 -210.12 -34.68
C GLU A 490 -33.07 -210.22 -33.14
N ARG A 491 -31.93 -210.41 -32.45
CA ARG A 491 -31.91 -210.44 -30.97
C ARG A 491 -30.57 -210.16 -30.26
N LYS A 492 -29.42 -210.27 -30.94
CA LYS A 492 -28.07 -210.14 -30.33
C LYS A 492 -27.07 -209.70 -31.41
N ALA A 493 -26.06 -208.88 -31.13
CA ALA A 493 -25.80 -207.92 -30.04
C ALA A 493 -24.76 -206.91 -30.60
N VAL A 494 -24.66 -205.62 -30.27
CA VAL A 494 -24.96 -204.83 -29.04
C VAL A 494 -23.88 -204.99 -27.96
N GLU A 495 -23.39 -203.84 -27.47
CA GLU A 495 -22.33 -203.63 -26.47
C GLU A 495 -20.87 -203.86 -26.95
N GLU A 496 -19.92 -203.24 -26.22
CA GLU A 496 -18.52 -202.90 -26.58
C GLU A 496 -18.37 -201.85 -27.73
N GLU A 497 -17.51 -200.83 -27.66
CA GLU A 497 -16.50 -200.41 -26.66
C GLU A 497 -16.36 -198.86 -26.70
N LEU A 498 -15.90 -198.21 -25.62
CA LEU A 498 -15.87 -196.73 -25.53
C LEU A 498 -14.63 -196.17 -24.80
N GLY A 499 -13.60 -195.77 -25.57
CA GLY A 499 -12.65 -194.71 -25.18
C GLY A 499 -11.14 -195.01 -25.22
N LYS A 500 -10.36 -194.17 -25.93
CA LYS A 500 -8.90 -193.84 -25.85
C LYS A 500 -8.56 -192.79 -26.94
N MET A 501 -7.51 -191.95 -26.96
CA MET A 501 -6.64 -191.24 -25.98
C MET A 501 -5.76 -190.19 -26.75
N TYR A 502 -4.96 -189.33 -26.09
CA TYR A 502 -4.21 -188.14 -26.65
C TYR A 502 -2.80 -188.40 -27.27
N ARG A 503 -2.21 -187.45 -28.09
CA ARG A 503 -0.89 -186.70 -27.88
C ARG A 503 -0.10 -186.06 -29.10
N GLU A 504 0.85 -185.15 -28.79
CA GLU A 504 2.02 -184.51 -29.53
C GLU A 504 1.79 -183.74 -30.89
N GLY A 505 2.67 -182.89 -31.52
CA GLY A 505 4.04 -182.26 -31.35
C GLY A 505 4.41 -181.40 -32.64
N LEU A 506 5.52 -180.68 -32.94
CA LEU A 506 6.77 -180.12 -32.30
C LEU A 506 7.57 -179.15 -33.29
N GLY A 507 8.53 -178.30 -32.85
CA GLY A 507 9.51 -177.46 -33.67
C GLY A 507 9.28 -175.90 -33.72
N GLY A 508 10.12 -174.95 -34.20
CA GLY A 508 11.57 -174.82 -34.65
C GLY A 508 11.80 -173.86 -35.88
N GLU A 509 12.79 -172.95 -36.08
CA GLU A 509 13.80 -172.29 -35.19
C GLU A 509 14.36 -170.84 -35.57
N PRO A 510 15.36 -170.54 -36.48
CA PRO A 510 16.41 -169.49 -36.20
C PRO A 510 16.78 -168.30 -37.19
N ASP A 511 17.35 -167.22 -36.59
CA ASP A 511 18.37 -166.16 -36.95
C ASP A 511 18.40 -165.09 -38.13
N TYR A 512 19.37 -164.16 -38.00
CA TYR A 512 19.86 -162.98 -38.77
C TYR A 512 19.04 -161.68 -38.84
N ARG A 513 17.80 -161.67 -39.36
CA ARG A 513 17.10 -160.41 -39.75
C ARG A 513 16.82 -159.39 -38.63
N LYS A 514 16.99 -159.74 -37.35
CA LYS A 514 16.65 -158.88 -36.20
C LYS A 514 17.73 -157.85 -35.83
N MET A 515 18.99 -158.10 -36.15
CA MET A 515 20.10 -157.20 -35.81
C MET A 515 20.08 -155.90 -36.63
N GLU A 516 19.83 -156.04 -37.94
CA GLU A 516 19.84 -154.95 -38.92
C GLU A 516 18.77 -153.88 -38.63
N VAL A 517 17.58 -154.33 -38.18
CA VAL A 517 16.48 -153.47 -37.73
C VAL A 517 16.86 -152.65 -36.48
N LEU A 518 17.66 -153.20 -35.57
CA LEU A 518 18.13 -152.48 -34.39
C LEU A 518 19.18 -151.41 -34.76
N HIS A 519 20.13 -151.75 -35.64
CA HIS A 519 21.14 -150.79 -36.11
C HIS A 519 20.50 -149.58 -36.82
N GLN A 520 19.54 -149.82 -37.72
CA GLN A 520 18.80 -148.75 -38.39
C GLN A 520 18.02 -147.87 -37.40
N ARG A 521 17.52 -148.46 -36.30
CA ARG A 521 16.83 -147.70 -35.24
C ARG A 521 17.79 -146.82 -34.44
N CYS A 522 19.04 -147.24 -34.22
CA CYS A 522 20.08 -146.42 -33.59
C CYS A 522 20.44 -145.21 -34.46
N LEU A 523 20.72 -145.41 -35.76
CA LEU A 523 21.05 -144.31 -36.68
C LEU A 523 19.92 -143.27 -36.80
N ASN A 524 18.66 -143.70 -36.75
CA ASN A 524 17.51 -142.79 -36.73
C ASN A 524 17.41 -142.02 -35.39
N ALA A 525 17.80 -142.63 -34.27
CA ALA A 525 17.81 -141.97 -32.96
C ALA A 525 18.94 -140.94 -32.82
N GLU A 526 20.10 -141.19 -33.42
CA GLU A 526 21.21 -140.22 -33.46
C GLU A 526 20.86 -138.99 -34.30
N ARG A 527 20.25 -139.17 -35.48
CA ARG A 527 19.73 -138.05 -36.29
C ARG A 527 18.69 -137.24 -35.53
N LEU A 528 17.72 -137.90 -34.89
CA LEU A 528 16.69 -137.24 -34.09
C LEU A 528 17.30 -136.49 -32.89
N LYS A 529 18.35 -137.02 -32.26
CA LYS A 529 19.10 -136.31 -31.21
C LYS A 529 19.73 -135.02 -31.74
N ASP A 530 20.35 -135.07 -32.91
CA ASP A 530 21.03 -133.91 -33.49
C ASP A 530 20.02 -132.85 -33.99
N ASP A 531 18.88 -133.25 -34.57
CA ASP A 531 17.74 -132.37 -34.88
C ASP A 531 17.17 -131.70 -33.61
N LEU A 532 17.03 -132.46 -32.52
CA LEU A 532 16.61 -131.93 -31.21
C LEU A 532 17.67 -130.98 -30.61
N GLN A 533 18.96 -131.25 -30.83
CA GLN A 533 20.04 -130.37 -30.38
C GLN A 533 20.09 -129.06 -31.17
N ILE A 534 19.86 -129.09 -32.48
CA ILE A 534 19.77 -127.90 -33.34
C ILE A 534 18.53 -127.07 -32.99
N THR A 535 17.37 -127.70 -32.77
CA THR A 535 16.15 -126.98 -32.37
C THR A 535 16.25 -126.40 -30.95
N LEU A 536 16.93 -127.09 -30.02
CA LEU A 536 17.28 -126.53 -28.71
C LEU A 536 18.21 -125.32 -28.82
N GLN A 537 19.29 -125.39 -29.63
CA GLN A 537 20.17 -124.25 -29.85
C GLN A 537 19.46 -123.07 -30.53
N SER A 538 18.56 -123.34 -31.49
CA SER A 538 17.75 -122.31 -32.14
C SER A 538 16.80 -121.61 -31.16
N THR A 539 16.09 -122.38 -30.31
CA THR A 539 15.17 -121.83 -29.31
C THR A 539 15.91 -121.09 -28.19
N GLN A 540 17.06 -121.60 -27.73
CA GLN A 540 17.91 -120.91 -26.76
C GLN A 540 18.52 -119.61 -27.31
N THR A 541 18.86 -119.56 -28.61
CA THR A 541 19.33 -118.32 -29.26
C THR A 541 18.19 -117.30 -29.41
N LYS A 542 16.98 -117.75 -29.79
CA LYS A 542 15.78 -116.89 -29.82
C LYS A 542 15.44 -116.34 -28.43
N MET A 543 15.54 -117.17 -27.39
CA MET A 543 15.34 -116.76 -26.00
C MET A 543 16.31 -115.63 -25.62
N LYS A 544 17.62 -115.80 -25.85
CA LYS A 544 18.62 -114.76 -25.59
C LYS A 544 18.38 -113.46 -26.36
N ASN A 545 17.96 -113.55 -27.62
CA ASN A 545 17.62 -112.36 -28.40
C ASN A 545 16.40 -111.61 -27.84
N MET A 546 15.39 -112.34 -27.36
CA MET A 546 14.25 -111.73 -26.65
C MET A 546 14.68 -111.13 -25.31
N GLU A 547 15.51 -111.82 -24.52
CA GLU A 547 16.06 -111.32 -23.25
C GLU A 547 16.86 -110.02 -23.44
N MET A 548 17.71 -109.94 -24.46
CA MET A 548 18.43 -108.71 -24.83
C MET A 548 17.46 -107.59 -25.20
N GLY A 549 16.50 -107.83 -26.11
CA GLY A 549 15.50 -106.83 -26.48
C GLY A 549 14.62 -106.34 -25.31
N TYR A 550 14.25 -107.23 -24.38
CA TYR A 550 13.58 -106.83 -23.14
C TYR A 550 14.48 -105.99 -22.23
N SER A 551 15.79 -106.26 -22.18
CA SER A 551 16.73 -105.44 -21.40
C SER A 551 16.98 -104.06 -22.02
N GLU A 552 16.96 -103.96 -23.35
CA GLU A 552 17.08 -102.70 -24.10
C GLU A 552 15.83 -101.83 -23.93
N GLU A 553 14.63 -102.37 -24.08
CA GLU A 553 13.41 -101.61 -23.82
C GLU A 553 13.26 -101.27 -22.32
N LEU A 554 13.72 -102.12 -21.39
CA LEU A 554 13.75 -101.78 -19.97
C LEU A 554 14.70 -100.61 -19.68
N SER A 555 15.90 -100.58 -20.27
CA SER A 555 16.84 -99.46 -20.07
C SER A 555 16.31 -98.17 -20.69
N ARG A 556 15.69 -98.25 -21.88
CA ARG A 556 14.99 -97.14 -22.54
C ARG A 556 13.83 -96.59 -21.70
N CYS A 557 13.00 -97.46 -21.10
CA CYS A 557 11.97 -97.05 -20.16
C CYS A 557 12.57 -96.35 -18.92
N GLN A 558 13.68 -96.85 -18.38
CA GLN A 558 14.37 -96.20 -17.26
C GLN A 558 14.96 -94.83 -17.63
N GLU A 559 15.43 -94.65 -18.87
CA GLU A 559 15.89 -93.35 -19.39
C GLU A 559 14.75 -92.34 -19.54
N VAL A 560 13.61 -92.78 -20.10
CA VAL A 560 12.39 -91.96 -20.18
C VAL A 560 11.91 -91.57 -18.78
N VAL A 561 11.90 -92.49 -17.81
CA VAL A 561 11.55 -92.19 -16.41
C VAL A 561 12.51 -91.20 -15.78
N ARG A 562 13.84 -91.37 -15.94
CA ARG A 562 14.85 -90.42 -15.43
C ARG A 562 14.71 -89.03 -16.06
N SER A 563 14.46 -88.97 -17.37
CA SER A 563 14.22 -87.72 -18.11
C SER A 563 12.96 -86.99 -17.59
N LEU A 564 11.83 -87.70 -17.48
CA LEU A 564 10.59 -87.15 -16.95
C LEU A 564 10.72 -86.72 -15.48
N GLN A 565 11.48 -87.45 -14.65
CA GLN A 565 11.79 -87.03 -13.28
C GLN A 565 12.60 -85.72 -13.25
N GLY A 566 13.58 -85.54 -14.15
CA GLY A 566 14.33 -84.30 -14.28
C GLY A 566 13.46 -83.10 -14.71
N VAL A 567 12.55 -83.31 -15.68
CA VAL A 567 11.58 -82.28 -16.10
C VAL A 567 10.57 -81.97 -14.98
N LEU A 568 10.13 -82.98 -14.21
CA LEU A 568 9.26 -82.79 -13.05
C LEU A 568 9.96 -82.08 -11.89
N ALA A 569 11.29 -82.20 -11.74
CA ALA A 569 12.05 -81.41 -10.78
C ALA A 569 12.14 -79.94 -11.22
N SER A 570 12.67 -79.67 -12.43
CA SER A 570 12.87 -78.29 -12.89
C SER A 570 11.55 -77.51 -13.05
N THR A 571 10.45 -78.17 -13.42
CA THR A 571 9.13 -77.52 -13.43
C THR A 571 8.62 -77.19 -12.02
N ARG A 572 8.92 -78.00 -10.99
CA ARG A 572 8.61 -77.67 -9.59
C ARG A 572 9.44 -76.49 -9.09
N ASP A 573 10.74 -76.48 -9.40
CA ASP A 573 11.65 -75.40 -8.99
C ASP A 573 11.23 -74.07 -9.63
N ASN A 574 10.88 -74.07 -10.92
CA ASN A 574 10.33 -72.92 -11.63
C ASN A 574 8.95 -72.48 -11.08
N CYS A 575 8.09 -73.41 -10.66
CA CYS A 575 6.85 -73.06 -9.95
C CYS A 575 7.13 -72.47 -8.56
N GLY A 576 8.23 -72.87 -7.92
CA GLY A 576 8.75 -72.29 -6.69
C GLY A 576 9.13 -70.82 -6.87
N SER A 577 10.08 -70.51 -7.77
CA SER A 577 10.52 -69.13 -8.02
C SER A 577 9.39 -68.21 -8.44
N VAL A 578 8.52 -68.64 -9.38
CA VAL A 578 7.33 -67.87 -9.79
C VAL A 578 6.31 -67.68 -8.65
N SER A 579 6.34 -68.52 -7.61
CA SER A 579 5.54 -68.30 -6.39
C SER A 579 6.17 -67.32 -5.41
N GLU A 580 7.49 -67.28 -5.33
CA GLU A 580 8.26 -66.34 -4.51
C GLU A 580 8.24 -64.93 -5.12
N GLU A 581 8.50 -64.79 -6.43
CA GLU A 581 8.37 -63.53 -7.18
C GLU A 581 6.96 -62.94 -7.04
N ARG A 582 5.92 -63.76 -7.18
CA ARG A 582 4.53 -63.33 -6.96
C ARG A 582 4.27 -62.85 -5.53
N LEU A 583 4.89 -63.50 -4.53
CA LEU A 583 4.77 -63.09 -3.13
C LEU A 583 5.51 -61.78 -2.86
N GLN A 584 6.71 -61.60 -3.43
CA GLN A 584 7.48 -60.35 -3.35
C GLN A 584 6.71 -59.19 -3.98
N LEU A 585 6.24 -59.33 -5.22
CA LEU A 585 5.42 -58.33 -5.90
C LEU A 585 4.11 -58.01 -5.14
N GLN A 586 3.51 -59.00 -4.47
CA GLN A 586 2.34 -58.79 -3.62
C GLN A 586 2.67 -57.98 -2.35
N GLN A 587 3.85 -58.19 -1.74
CA GLN A 587 4.32 -57.42 -0.59
C GLN A 587 4.70 -55.99 -0.99
N GLU A 588 5.40 -55.81 -2.10
CA GLU A 588 5.72 -54.50 -2.67
C GLU A 588 4.45 -53.70 -3.01
N ASN A 589 3.45 -54.34 -3.64
CA ASN A 589 2.17 -53.68 -3.95
C ASN A 589 1.44 -53.25 -2.66
N GLN A 590 1.42 -54.09 -1.62
CA GLN A 590 0.87 -53.72 -0.31
C GLN A 590 1.66 -52.58 0.36
N GLN A 591 2.96 -52.48 0.12
CA GLN A 591 3.79 -51.42 0.68
C GLN A 591 3.55 -50.08 -0.03
N LEU A 592 3.56 -50.08 -1.37
CA LEU A 592 3.23 -48.92 -2.20
C LEU A 592 1.81 -48.38 -1.91
N LEU A 593 0.84 -49.26 -1.62
CA LEU A 593 -0.51 -48.84 -1.21
C LEU A 593 -0.55 -48.12 0.14
N LYS A 594 0.31 -48.51 1.11
CA LYS A 594 0.44 -47.77 2.39
C LYS A 594 1.07 -46.40 2.16
N GLU A 595 2.18 -46.36 1.43
CA GLU A 595 2.92 -45.13 1.11
C GLU A 595 2.05 -44.13 0.34
N MET A 596 1.25 -44.61 -0.63
CA MET A 596 0.27 -43.78 -1.33
C MET A 596 -0.78 -43.19 -0.37
N GLU A 597 -1.32 -43.98 0.56
CA GLU A 597 -2.32 -43.50 1.53
C GLU A 597 -1.70 -42.56 2.59
N GLU A 598 -0.43 -42.75 2.95
CA GLU A 598 0.33 -41.84 3.81
C GLU A 598 0.63 -40.50 3.12
N LEU A 599 1.08 -40.53 1.86
CA LEU A 599 1.22 -39.34 1.01
C LEU A 599 -0.12 -38.62 0.82
N ARG A 600 -1.22 -39.37 0.66
CA ARG A 600 -2.58 -38.79 0.56
C ARG A 600 -3.01 -38.10 1.86
N LYS A 601 -2.71 -38.69 3.03
CA LYS A 601 -2.93 -38.06 4.35
C LYS A 601 -2.07 -36.81 4.53
N ALA A 602 -0.79 -36.87 4.18
CA ALA A 602 0.12 -35.72 4.25
C ALA A 602 -0.33 -34.57 3.34
N SER A 603 -0.73 -34.88 2.10
CA SER A 603 -1.30 -33.93 1.14
C SER A 603 -2.59 -33.28 1.67
N LEU A 604 -3.52 -34.05 2.25
CA LEU A 604 -4.72 -33.52 2.89
C LEU A 604 -4.42 -32.61 4.09
N LEU A 605 -3.40 -32.93 4.90
CA LEU A 605 -2.98 -32.08 6.01
C LEU A 605 -2.33 -30.77 5.52
N ALA A 606 -1.51 -30.82 4.47
CA ALA A 606 -0.95 -29.63 3.82
C ALA A 606 -2.07 -28.76 3.21
N GLN A 607 -3.05 -29.37 2.54
CA GLN A 607 -4.20 -28.66 1.97
C GLN A 607 -5.06 -27.97 3.04
N ARG A 608 -5.25 -28.61 4.21
CA ARG A 608 -5.96 -28.00 5.35
C ARG A 608 -5.21 -26.78 5.88
N LYS A 609 -3.91 -26.94 6.19
CA LYS A 609 -3.06 -25.82 6.65
C LYS A 609 -3.03 -24.65 5.66
N ALA A 610 -2.97 -24.92 4.36
CA ALA A 610 -3.03 -23.89 3.32
C ALA A 610 -4.40 -23.16 3.31
N LYS A 611 -5.51 -23.89 3.45
CA LYS A 611 -6.85 -23.28 3.57
C LYS A 611 -7.01 -22.46 4.85
N GLU A 612 -6.51 -22.95 5.98
CA GLU A 612 -6.50 -22.25 7.26
C GLU A 612 -5.71 -20.94 7.13
N GLN A 613 -4.51 -20.97 6.55
CA GLN A 613 -3.70 -19.77 6.26
C GLN A 613 -4.40 -18.77 5.34
N VAL A 614 -5.02 -19.24 4.24
CA VAL A 614 -5.80 -18.36 3.34
C VAL A 614 -6.96 -17.71 4.08
N SER A 615 -7.76 -18.48 4.83
CA SER A 615 -8.89 -17.92 5.59
C SER A 615 -8.48 -16.92 6.68
N HIS A 616 -7.31 -17.12 7.30
CA HIS A 616 -6.71 -16.18 8.25
C HIS A 616 -6.29 -14.87 7.54
N MET A 617 -5.66 -14.97 6.37
CA MET A 617 -5.30 -13.81 5.56
C MET A 617 -6.53 -13.05 5.06
N GLU A 618 -7.56 -13.75 4.57
CA GLU A 618 -8.84 -13.17 4.17
C GLU A 618 -9.51 -12.41 5.32
N GLN A 619 -9.54 -13.00 6.53
CA GLN A 619 -10.05 -12.32 7.73
C GLN A 619 -9.22 -11.10 8.11
N GLU A 620 -7.88 -11.19 8.07
CA GLU A 620 -6.99 -10.05 8.31
C GLU A 620 -7.20 -8.91 7.31
N PHE A 621 -7.33 -9.21 6.02
CA PHE A 621 -7.57 -8.20 4.99
C PHE A 621 -8.95 -7.57 5.17
N SER A 622 -10.00 -8.36 5.40
CA SER A 622 -11.34 -7.81 5.65
C SER A 622 -11.38 -6.87 6.86
N VAL A 623 -10.69 -7.22 7.97
CA VAL A 623 -10.58 -6.32 9.14
C VAL A 623 -9.80 -5.03 8.81
N LYS A 624 -8.75 -5.11 7.99
CA LYS A 624 -7.99 -3.92 7.54
C LYS A 624 -8.83 -3.03 6.62
N GLU A 625 -9.58 -3.60 5.69
CA GLU A 625 -10.52 -2.89 4.79
C GLU A 625 -11.60 -2.15 5.59
N HIS A 626 -12.31 -2.85 6.49
CA HIS A 626 -13.32 -2.21 7.36
C HIS A 626 -12.73 -1.08 8.23
N GLY A 627 -11.47 -1.24 8.68
CA GLY A 627 -10.75 -0.21 9.43
C GLY A 627 -10.33 1.01 8.59
N LEU A 628 -10.02 0.82 7.31
CA LEU A 628 -9.77 1.91 6.37
C LEU A 628 -11.06 2.63 5.99
N ASP A 629 -12.14 1.89 5.70
CA ASP A 629 -13.45 2.44 5.39
C ASP A 629 -14.04 3.27 6.54
N ALA A 630 -13.79 2.86 7.79
CA ALA A 630 -14.18 3.65 8.97
C ALA A 630 -13.46 5.00 8.99
N ARG A 631 -12.13 5.00 8.83
CA ARG A 631 -11.30 6.22 8.78
C ARG A 631 -11.65 7.13 7.60
N LEU A 632 -11.97 6.56 6.44
CA LEU A 632 -12.43 7.32 5.28
C LEU A 632 -13.76 8.02 5.56
N ARG A 633 -14.71 7.35 6.22
CA ARG A 633 -15.98 7.97 6.65
C ARG A 633 -15.76 9.08 7.68
N GLU A 634 -14.91 8.88 8.68
CA GLU A 634 -14.53 9.91 9.67
C GLU A 634 -13.88 11.15 9.00
N LEU A 635 -13.00 10.93 8.01
CA LEU A 635 -12.38 12.01 7.23
C LEU A 635 -13.39 12.73 6.31
N GLU A 636 -14.35 12.01 5.74
CA GLU A 636 -15.44 12.62 4.99
C GLU A 636 -16.39 13.44 5.87
N GLU A 637 -16.73 12.95 7.07
CA GLU A 637 -17.65 13.63 8.00
C GLU A 637 -17.01 14.88 8.62
N SER A 638 -15.72 14.81 8.98
CA SER A 638 -14.94 15.98 9.39
C SER A 638 -14.75 17.00 8.25
N ARG A 639 -14.60 16.56 6.99
CA ARG A 639 -14.62 17.44 5.80
C ARG A 639 -16.00 18.07 5.56
N LYS A 640 -17.09 17.30 5.70
CA LYS A 640 -18.47 17.78 5.50
C LYS A 640 -18.85 18.83 6.57
N SER A 641 -18.53 18.58 7.83
CA SER A 641 -18.78 19.49 8.95
C SER A 641 -17.94 20.78 8.86
N SER A 642 -16.63 20.68 8.64
CA SER A 642 -15.77 21.87 8.46
C SER A 642 -16.16 22.71 7.24
N SER A 643 -16.59 22.10 6.14
CA SER A 643 -17.16 22.81 4.98
C SER A 643 -18.47 23.54 5.31
N ALA A 644 -19.36 22.91 6.09
CA ALA A 644 -20.60 23.52 6.54
C ALA A 644 -20.34 24.70 7.51
N ASP A 645 -19.38 24.57 8.42
CA ASP A 645 -18.97 25.64 9.33
C ASP A 645 -18.34 26.83 8.59
N LEU A 646 -17.47 26.57 7.61
CA LEU A 646 -16.88 27.61 6.76
C LEU A 646 -17.95 28.32 5.91
N THR A 647 -18.93 27.57 5.37
CA THR A 647 -20.09 28.14 4.68
C THR A 647 -20.94 29.01 5.62
N ARG A 648 -21.17 28.57 6.86
CA ARG A 648 -21.88 29.33 7.90
C ARG A 648 -21.16 30.64 8.24
N LEU A 649 -19.83 30.60 8.41
CA LEU A 649 -19.00 31.77 8.67
C LEU A 649 -19.01 32.75 7.49
N LEU A 650 -18.86 32.26 6.26
CA LEU A 650 -18.94 33.09 5.05
C LEU A 650 -20.31 33.78 4.92
N LEU A 651 -21.41 33.06 5.17
CA LEU A 651 -22.76 33.64 5.17
C LEU A 651 -22.96 34.67 6.30
N ALA A 652 -22.35 34.48 7.47
CA ALA A 652 -22.37 35.46 8.54
C ALA A 652 -21.58 36.73 8.17
N GLN A 653 -20.37 36.58 7.61
CA GLN A 653 -19.55 37.68 7.11
C GLN A 653 -20.26 38.46 6.00
N GLN A 654 -20.89 37.78 5.04
CA GLN A 654 -21.68 38.44 3.99
C GLN A 654 -22.86 39.23 4.56
N LYS A 655 -23.54 38.72 5.60
CA LYS A 655 -24.64 39.43 6.28
C LYS A 655 -24.15 40.69 7.01
N THR A 656 -23.04 40.62 7.74
CA THR A 656 -22.47 41.81 8.42
C THR A 656 -21.93 42.83 7.41
N THR A 657 -21.23 42.39 6.36
CA THR A 657 -20.77 43.28 5.27
C THR A 657 -21.94 43.97 4.54
N LYS A 658 -23.08 43.31 4.36
CA LYS A 658 -24.29 43.96 3.80
C LYS A 658 -24.83 45.06 4.73
N ARG A 659 -24.98 44.78 6.03
CA ARG A 659 -25.40 45.78 7.05
C ARG A 659 -24.48 47.00 7.06
N TRP A 660 -23.16 46.81 7.16
CA TRP A 660 -22.20 47.91 7.11
C TRP A 660 -22.29 48.73 5.82
N LYS A 661 -22.52 48.10 4.66
CA LYS A 661 -22.73 48.82 3.39
C LYS A 661 -24.06 49.59 3.34
N GLU A 662 -25.09 49.12 4.04
CA GLU A 662 -26.38 49.81 4.15
C GLU A 662 -26.32 50.99 5.15
N GLU A 663 -25.62 50.82 6.27
CA GLU A 663 -25.38 51.88 7.26
C GLU A 663 -24.46 52.97 6.71
N ALA A 664 -23.39 52.61 5.99
CA ALA A 664 -22.52 53.57 5.31
C ALA A 664 -23.26 54.38 4.24
N ARG A 665 -24.17 53.76 3.46
CA ARG A 665 -25.04 54.48 2.53
C ARG A 665 -25.97 55.45 3.26
N LYS A 666 -26.71 54.99 4.28
CA LYS A 666 -27.61 55.86 5.07
C LYS A 666 -26.88 57.07 5.65
N LEU A 667 -25.64 56.90 6.12
CA LEU A 667 -24.81 58.01 6.59
C LEU A 667 -24.43 58.97 5.45
N ALA A 668 -24.03 58.46 4.29
CA ALA A 668 -23.77 59.28 3.10
C ALA A 668 -25.02 60.06 2.66
N ASP A 669 -26.18 59.40 2.54
CA ASP A 669 -27.47 60.01 2.19
C ASP A 669 -27.82 61.17 3.14
N ILE A 670 -27.61 60.98 4.45
CA ILE A 670 -27.81 62.02 5.49
C ILE A 670 -26.82 63.18 5.34
N PHE A 671 -25.55 62.92 5.02
CA PHE A 671 -24.56 63.97 4.80
C PHE A 671 -24.81 64.74 3.49
N GLU A 672 -25.18 64.07 2.41
CA GLU A 672 -25.55 64.71 1.14
C GLU A 672 -26.79 65.59 1.30
N HIS A 673 -27.82 65.13 2.02
CA HIS A 673 -29.00 65.94 2.32
C HIS A 673 -28.66 67.18 3.16
N LYS A 674 -27.80 67.04 4.19
CA LYS A 674 -27.31 68.17 5.00
C LYS A 674 -26.48 69.15 4.15
N LEU A 675 -25.60 68.66 3.28
CA LEU A 675 -24.82 69.50 2.37
C LEU A 675 -25.71 70.23 1.35
N GLY A 676 -26.76 69.58 0.84
CA GLY A 676 -27.77 70.21 0.00
C GLY A 676 -28.52 71.33 0.71
N SER A 677 -28.97 71.07 1.95
CA SER A 677 -29.62 72.06 2.81
C SER A 677 -28.73 73.27 3.10
N LEU A 678 -27.47 73.04 3.51
CA LEU A 678 -26.49 74.10 3.78
C LEU A 678 -26.11 74.90 2.53
N LYS A 679 -26.00 74.25 1.36
CA LYS A 679 -25.82 74.96 0.07
C LYS A 679 -27.03 75.83 -0.26
N GLY A 680 -28.26 75.35 0.00
CA GLY A 680 -29.49 76.13 -0.18
C GLY A 680 -29.60 77.32 0.77
N GLU A 681 -29.16 77.17 2.03
CA GLU A 681 -29.05 78.28 2.98
C GLU A 681 -28.00 79.30 2.53
N LEU A 682 -26.80 78.85 2.16
CA LEU A 682 -25.73 79.73 1.68
C LEU A 682 -26.15 80.55 0.44
N GLN A 683 -26.90 79.96 -0.50
CA GLN A 683 -27.42 80.70 -1.65
C GLN A 683 -28.49 81.73 -1.24
N ARG A 684 -29.39 81.40 -0.31
CA ARG A 684 -30.36 82.37 0.22
C ARG A 684 -29.69 83.53 0.95
N GLN A 685 -28.64 83.27 1.73
CA GLN A 685 -27.86 84.34 2.38
C GLN A 685 -27.11 85.20 1.35
N LYS A 686 -26.53 84.60 0.29
CA LYS A 686 -25.90 85.35 -0.82
C LYS A 686 -26.88 86.25 -1.55
N GLN A 687 -28.05 85.74 -1.91
CA GLN A 687 -29.12 86.52 -2.54
C GLN A 687 -29.51 87.71 -1.66
N ARG A 688 -29.74 87.47 -0.36
CA ARG A 688 -30.04 88.52 0.61
C ARG A 688 -28.90 89.55 0.78
N SER A 689 -27.63 89.13 0.70
CA SER A 689 -26.50 90.06 0.68
C SER A 689 -26.52 90.96 -0.55
N GLN A 690 -26.80 90.41 -1.73
CA GLN A 690 -26.91 91.19 -2.98
C GLN A 690 -28.11 92.14 -2.97
N GLU A 691 -29.26 91.70 -2.43
CA GLU A 691 -30.43 92.56 -2.22
C GLU A 691 -30.12 93.76 -1.30
N LEU A 692 -29.35 93.53 -0.23
CA LEU A 692 -28.91 94.60 0.69
C LEU A 692 -27.82 95.50 0.08
N GLU A 693 -26.94 94.96 -0.76
CA GLU A 693 -25.90 95.70 -1.49
C GLU A 693 -26.55 96.67 -2.49
N ILE A 694 -27.48 96.18 -3.33
CA ILE A 694 -28.30 97.01 -4.24
C ILE A 694 -29.11 98.05 -3.46
N GLN A 695 -29.71 97.69 -2.31
CA GLN A 695 -30.44 98.66 -1.49
C GLN A 695 -29.52 99.79 -1.00
N LEU A 696 -28.33 99.46 -0.49
CA LEU A 696 -27.32 100.43 -0.05
C LEU A 696 -26.82 101.31 -1.21
N GLU A 697 -26.61 100.76 -2.40
CA GLU A 697 -26.29 101.53 -3.61
C GLU A 697 -27.38 102.56 -3.90
N THR A 698 -28.65 102.15 -4.00
CA THR A 698 -29.74 103.11 -4.28
C THR A 698 -29.94 104.12 -3.15
N ASP A 699 -29.67 103.79 -1.89
CA ASP A 699 -29.75 104.75 -0.78
C ASP A 699 -28.55 105.72 -0.78
N HIS A 700 -27.38 105.28 -1.23
CA HIS A 700 -26.23 106.16 -1.48
C HIS A 700 -26.50 107.11 -2.66
N GLU A 701 -27.09 106.64 -3.75
CA GLU A 701 -27.53 107.50 -4.87
C GLU A 701 -28.50 108.58 -4.40
N LYS A 702 -29.49 108.23 -3.55
CA LYS A 702 -30.42 109.20 -2.94
C LYS A 702 -29.69 110.22 -2.07
N ILE A 703 -28.70 109.79 -1.28
CA ILE A 703 -27.87 110.70 -0.47
C ILE A 703 -27.11 111.69 -1.38
N VAL A 704 -26.44 111.21 -2.43
CA VAL A 704 -25.73 112.08 -3.39
C VAL A 704 -26.69 113.04 -4.11
N GLU A 705 -27.90 112.60 -4.46
CA GLU A 705 -28.95 113.45 -5.02
C GLU A 705 -29.42 114.53 -4.02
N TYR A 706 -29.55 114.20 -2.74
CA TYR A 706 -29.85 115.19 -1.69
C TYR A 706 -28.67 116.14 -1.41
N GLU A 707 -27.43 115.67 -1.42
CA GLU A 707 -26.23 116.51 -1.30
C GLU A 707 -26.12 117.50 -2.47
N ARG A 708 -26.40 117.03 -3.70
CA ARG A 708 -26.48 117.84 -4.93
C ARG A 708 -27.55 118.92 -4.82
N GLN A 709 -28.74 118.57 -4.31
CA GLN A 709 -29.81 119.54 -4.05
C GLN A 709 -29.43 120.55 -2.95
N MET A 710 -28.80 120.10 -1.87
CA MET A 710 -28.31 120.97 -0.79
C MET A 710 -27.23 121.94 -1.30
N ALA A 711 -26.31 121.48 -2.14
CA ALA A 711 -25.32 122.33 -2.80
C ALA A 711 -25.98 123.36 -3.73
N GLU A 712 -26.99 122.97 -4.52
CA GLU A 712 -27.79 123.91 -5.31
C GLU A 712 -28.49 124.96 -4.43
N TYR A 713 -29.10 124.56 -3.30
CA TYR A 713 -29.76 125.48 -2.38
C TYR A 713 -28.76 126.42 -1.71
N GLN A 714 -27.58 125.93 -1.31
CA GLN A 714 -26.48 126.77 -0.81
C GLN A 714 -25.99 127.76 -1.89
N GLU A 715 -25.86 127.35 -3.15
CA GLU A 715 -25.41 128.24 -4.23
C GLU A 715 -26.48 129.30 -4.57
N LYS A 716 -27.77 128.92 -4.59
CA LYS A 716 -28.91 129.84 -4.69
C LYS A 716 -28.92 130.84 -3.53
N ASN A 717 -28.72 130.37 -2.29
CA ASN A 717 -28.65 131.23 -1.11
C ASN A 717 -27.44 132.18 -1.17
N ASN A 718 -26.24 131.68 -1.55
CA ASN A 718 -25.06 132.50 -1.76
C ASN A 718 -25.24 133.55 -2.87
N ARG A 719 -25.95 133.23 -3.97
CA ARG A 719 -26.33 134.21 -5.01
C ARG A 719 -27.28 135.28 -4.46
N LEU A 720 -28.24 134.91 -3.61
CA LEU A 720 -29.15 135.85 -2.94
C LEU A 720 -28.39 136.72 -1.93
N GLN A 721 -27.49 136.15 -1.11
CA GLN A 721 -26.62 136.85 -0.18
C GLN A 721 -25.77 137.90 -0.90
N ARG A 722 -25.11 137.53 -2.02
CA ARG A 722 -24.34 138.48 -2.86
C ARG A 722 -25.22 139.60 -3.42
N ARG A 723 -26.45 139.30 -3.87
CA ARG A 723 -27.41 140.31 -4.35
C ARG A 723 -27.89 141.23 -3.22
N LEU A 724 -28.10 140.68 -2.02
CA LEU A 724 -28.45 141.44 -0.83
C LEU A 724 -27.32 142.39 -0.47
N SER A 725 -26.07 141.91 -0.33
CA SER A 725 -24.93 142.77 -0.02
C SER A 725 -24.58 143.78 -1.10
N GLN A 726 -24.85 143.50 -2.39
CA GLN A 726 -24.81 144.51 -3.44
C GLN A 726 -25.92 145.56 -3.31
N ALA A 727 -27.12 145.17 -2.89
CA ALA A 727 -28.22 146.10 -2.63
C ALA A 727 -27.96 146.95 -1.36
N GLU A 728 -27.41 146.34 -0.30
CA GLU A 728 -26.95 147.01 0.92
C GLU A 728 -25.82 148.00 0.62
N GLN A 729 -24.82 147.60 -0.19
CA GLN A 729 -23.74 148.50 -0.59
C GLN A 729 -24.24 149.65 -1.47
N ARG A 730 -25.21 149.42 -2.37
CA ARG A 730 -25.89 150.47 -3.15
C ARG A 730 -26.72 151.39 -2.26
N ALA A 731 -27.44 150.86 -1.28
CA ALA A 731 -28.20 151.64 -0.31
C ALA A 731 -27.25 152.47 0.58
N ALA A 732 -26.15 151.90 1.04
CA ALA A 732 -25.12 152.59 1.83
C ALA A 732 -24.44 153.70 1.04
N THR A 733 -24.08 153.47 -0.23
CA THR A 733 -23.51 154.50 -1.11
C THR A 733 -24.52 155.58 -1.50
N ALA A 734 -25.80 155.24 -1.73
CA ALA A 734 -26.86 156.22 -1.88
C ALA A 734 -27.09 157.03 -0.60
N THR A 735 -26.97 156.40 0.58
CA THR A 735 -27.02 157.07 1.89
C THR A 735 -25.82 158.00 2.08
N GLN A 736 -24.62 157.59 1.70
CA GLN A 736 -23.41 158.41 1.71
C GLN A 736 -23.55 159.62 0.78
N GLN A 737 -24.08 159.43 -0.44
CA GLN A 737 -24.39 160.51 -1.37
C GLN A 737 -25.47 161.46 -0.81
N LEU A 738 -26.52 160.94 -0.16
CA LEU A 738 -27.53 161.74 0.54
C LEU A 738 -26.93 162.53 1.71
N THR A 739 -26.03 161.95 2.50
CA THR A 739 -25.33 162.69 3.57
C THR A 739 -24.39 163.76 3.01
N PHE A 740 -23.70 163.49 1.89
CA PHE A 740 -22.86 164.49 1.22
C PHE A 740 -23.70 165.65 0.67
N ILE A 741 -24.84 165.36 0.02
CA ILE A 741 -25.80 166.37 -0.45
C ILE A 741 -26.44 167.13 0.73
N SER A 742 -26.73 166.47 1.85
CA SER A 742 -27.27 167.08 3.06
C SER A 742 -26.26 168.02 3.72
N GLN A 743 -24.99 167.61 3.84
CA GLN A 743 -23.90 168.47 4.30
C GLN A 743 -23.72 169.67 3.37
N ARG A 744 -23.70 169.46 2.05
CA ARG A 744 -23.58 170.54 1.05
C ARG A 744 -24.74 171.54 1.14
N LYS A 745 -25.98 171.08 1.42
CA LYS A 745 -27.15 171.95 1.69
C LYS A 745 -27.09 172.67 3.04
N LYS A 746 -26.41 172.13 4.05
CA LYS A 746 -26.16 172.84 5.32
C LYS A 746 -25.13 173.96 5.14
N THR A 747 -24.08 173.75 4.34
CA THR A 747 -23.07 174.79 4.09
C THR A 747 -23.58 175.99 3.28
N THR A 748 -24.57 175.82 2.41
CA THR A 748 -25.17 176.93 1.63
C THR A 748 -26.42 177.54 2.26
N SER A 749 -26.77 177.21 3.51
CA SER A 749 -27.92 177.82 4.23
C SER A 749 -27.52 178.64 5.46
N MET A 750 -26.25 179.05 5.57
CA MET A 750 -25.70 179.84 6.68
C MET A 750 -24.75 180.97 6.22
N VAL A 751 -24.98 181.55 5.03
CA VAL A 751 -24.12 182.63 4.48
C VAL A 751 -24.93 183.81 3.88
N ASP A 752 -26.21 183.62 3.55
CA ASP A 752 -27.07 184.67 2.97
C ASP A 752 -28.02 185.36 3.98
N LEU A 753 -27.79 185.14 5.29
CA LEU A 753 -28.17 186.08 6.35
C LEU A 753 -26.95 186.23 7.27
N GLU A 754 -26.70 187.47 7.74
CA GLU A 754 -25.59 187.83 8.65
C GLU A 754 -24.20 187.60 7.99
N THR A 755 -23.71 188.43 7.03
CA THR A 755 -23.96 189.87 6.76
C THR A 755 -25.43 190.30 6.76
N LEU A 756 -25.94 191.12 7.68
CA LEU A 756 -25.33 191.91 8.78
C LEU A 756 -24.19 191.26 9.60
#